data_AF-C0NQJ3-F1
#
_entry.id   AF-C0NQJ3-F1
#
_cell.length_a   1.000
_cell.length_b   1.000
_cell.length_c   1.000
_cell.angle_alpha   90.00
_cell.angle_beta   90.00
_cell.angle_gamma   90.00
#
_symmetry.space_group_name_H-M   'P 1'
#
loop_
_entity.id
_entity.type
_entity.pdbx_description
1 polymer ?
#
loop_
_entity_poly.entity_id
_entity_poly.type
_entity_poly.pdbx_seq_one_letter_code
_entity_poly.pdbx_strand_id
1 'polypeptide(L)'
;MPTTTIDDIPFDLWYQIASCLDPQDYINLSFVNRQLYSLLKSDLTARKTVQLCISHTREGKLAAKGKITYIEALRRVYDVREAVATAQPYSACLVAYGESFLFNQGVLCYLDEGEIRTLDVHGAAREEQVVNVGAVLLGAWRVPPDFNQGVQFSLLNYSHGIVAGLCEIAGLQPWLIVLDIREKSTSENRRLLFLKQLESSRRIFVRHNDLVLFYGTHSRFAEHGHHEWVIHGWDLVERRPLAERPVQLENFVGSEIGSSICFELHDNHFYAVSNANRFEDEEIDWTSYYICIRFPVQTPHNVEWRALWRRQHREGPIHDMWTNISLQSDDATNQPLIIESRREWSGAGSKNYRTYYMQPLSCCKTDFSKQDGLFQGKDSQTGREPHSSDESYSPGFPKYLSVRLLPDDPLTSALDGRSKPNYQPPKIRLRRNYHPEYDENELSSSMARDFIFAKTKYRTYNHSASAFIDLVNDNSESKQQIDRLRLRVGSRKRRNPIGEDGLLHPPELDNQKEPIPNSDERFESRGIKLWPPLNSHPELLSLLCPPERCGDVDATSDERSMVYSTAPATSGGKRPIILISFDPTIHLGNVRRCPVQVVVEESYLPVEIDRGDTRLGKGKRKASTEIESKKLAPGPMKPPERLPIPCFRTEEAMYLHINRSYWLR
;
A
#
# COMPACT_ATOMS: atom_id res chain seq x y z
N MET A 1 -41.00 -28.85 20.30
CA MET A 1 -39.59 -29.07 19.97
C MET A 1 -38.76 -28.34 21.01
N PRO A 2 -37.82 -28.96 21.72
CA PRO A 2 -36.84 -28.17 22.47
C PRO A 2 -36.14 -27.27 21.44
N THR A 3 -36.21 -25.95 21.65
CA THR A 3 -35.47 -24.99 20.85
C THR A 3 -34.00 -25.19 21.19
N THR A 4 -33.28 -25.98 20.38
CA THR A 4 -31.82 -26.00 20.43
C THR A 4 -31.35 -24.59 20.17
N THR A 5 -30.80 -23.94 21.19
CA THR A 5 -30.12 -22.67 20.99
C THR A 5 -28.78 -22.95 20.32
N ILE A 6 -28.20 -21.95 19.65
CA ILE A 6 -26.86 -22.09 19.06
C ILE A 6 -25.82 -22.46 20.12
N ASP A 7 -26.07 -22.11 21.38
CA ASP A 7 -25.19 -22.38 22.52
C ASP A 7 -25.18 -23.85 22.96
N ASP A 8 -26.19 -24.63 22.55
CA ASP A 8 -26.37 -26.04 22.95
C ASP A 8 -25.82 -27.05 21.93
N ILE A 9 -25.29 -26.58 20.79
CA ILE A 9 -24.78 -27.48 19.75
C ILE A 9 -23.45 -28.14 20.16
N PRO A 10 -23.18 -29.39 19.72
CA PRO A 10 -21.92 -30.06 19.97
C PRO A 10 -20.69 -29.24 19.56
N PHE A 11 -19.59 -29.37 20.30
CA PHE A 11 -18.33 -28.66 20.04
C PHE A 11 -17.82 -28.87 18.61
N ASP A 12 -18.02 -30.05 18.02
CA ASP A 12 -17.61 -30.34 16.64
C ASP A 12 -18.32 -29.45 15.61
N LEU A 13 -19.60 -29.13 15.83
CA LEU A 13 -20.33 -28.18 14.98
C LEU A 13 -19.81 -26.76 15.20
N TRP A 14 -19.54 -26.38 16.46
CA TRP A 14 -18.93 -25.09 16.77
C TRP A 14 -17.56 -24.92 16.10
N TYR A 15 -16.74 -25.97 16.08
CA TYR A 15 -15.45 -25.97 15.40
C TYR A 15 -15.57 -25.77 13.88
N GLN A 16 -16.67 -26.22 13.26
CA GLN A 16 -16.95 -25.94 11.84
C GLN A 16 -17.51 -24.53 11.63
N ILE A 17 -18.39 -24.04 12.51
CA ILE A 17 -18.91 -22.68 12.44
C ILE A 17 -17.76 -21.67 12.57
N ALA A 18 -16.85 -21.88 13.53
CA ALA A 18 -15.69 -21.01 13.73
C ALA A 18 -14.80 -20.86 12.49
N SER A 19 -14.68 -21.91 11.64
CA SER A 19 -13.93 -21.79 10.37
C SER A 19 -14.59 -20.92 9.32
N CYS A 20 -15.87 -20.58 9.48
CA CYS A 20 -16.59 -19.69 8.57
C CYS A 20 -16.60 -18.23 9.06
N LEU A 21 -16.15 -17.98 10.30
CA LEU A 21 -16.09 -16.65 10.88
C LEU A 21 -14.75 -16.00 10.57
N ASP A 22 -14.78 -14.78 10.03
CA ASP A 22 -13.57 -13.95 9.96
C ASP A 22 -13.25 -13.36 11.36
N PRO A 23 -12.11 -12.67 11.57
CA PRO A 23 -11.78 -12.11 12.88
C PRO A 23 -12.83 -11.12 13.43
N GLN A 24 -13.51 -10.36 12.57
CA GLN A 24 -14.54 -9.40 12.96
C GLN A 24 -15.76 -10.16 13.49
N ASP A 25 -16.26 -11.11 12.71
CA ASP A 25 -17.43 -11.92 13.04
C ASP A 25 -17.16 -12.78 14.28
N TYR A 26 -15.96 -13.37 14.38
CA TYR A 26 -15.55 -14.19 15.50
C TYR A 26 -15.58 -13.42 16.84
N ILE A 27 -14.98 -12.22 16.87
CA ILE A 27 -14.92 -11.40 18.08
C ILE A 27 -16.29 -10.81 18.41
N ASN A 28 -17.02 -10.28 17.42
CA ASN A 28 -18.36 -9.73 17.64
C ASN A 28 -19.33 -10.79 18.17
N LEU A 29 -19.30 -12.02 17.62
CA LEU A 29 -20.12 -13.14 18.11
C LEU A 29 -19.77 -13.50 19.57
N SER A 30 -18.50 -13.42 19.94
CA SER A 30 -18.07 -13.65 21.33
C SER A 30 -18.65 -12.64 22.33
N PHE A 31 -19.08 -11.47 21.88
CA PHE A 31 -19.70 -10.44 22.74
C PHE A 31 -21.22 -10.60 22.90
N VAL A 32 -21.87 -11.51 22.16
CA VAL A 32 -23.33 -11.66 22.19
C VAL A 32 -23.83 -12.22 23.53
N ASN A 33 -23.19 -13.27 24.06
CA ASN A 33 -23.52 -13.84 25.36
C ASN A 33 -22.32 -14.53 26.04
N ARG A 34 -22.47 -14.91 27.31
CA ARG A 34 -21.39 -15.53 28.11
C ARG A 34 -21.01 -16.93 27.65
N GLN A 35 -21.96 -17.71 27.11
CA GLN A 35 -21.71 -19.08 26.65
C GLN A 35 -20.87 -19.07 25.36
N LEU A 36 -21.27 -18.27 24.37
CA LEU A 36 -20.51 -17.97 23.16
C LEU A 36 -19.13 -17.42 23.47
N TYR A 37 -19.03 -16.48 24.42
CA TYR A 37 -17.75 -15.98 24.88
C TYR A 37 -16.84 -17.13 25.37
N SER A 38 -17.38 -18.05 26.18
CA SER A 38 -16.62 -19.20 26.69
C SER A 38 -16.21 -20.17 25.58
N LEU A 39 -17.09 -20.43 24.62
CA LEU A 39 -16.83 -21.33 23.49
C LEU A 39 -15.77 -20.76 22.54
N LEU A 40 -15.89 -19.48 22.17
CA LEU A 40 -14.96 -18.75 21.30
C LEU A 40 -13.70 -18.26 22.02
N LYS A 41 -13.58 -18.52 23.32
CA LYS A 41 -12.29 -18.40 24.03
C LYS A 41 -11.40 -19.62 23.79
N SER A 42 -11.95 -20.72 23.24
CA SER A 42 -11.20 -21.94 22.95
C SER A 42 -10.14 -21.70 21.87
N ASP A 43 -8.88 -21.92 22.25
CA ASP A 43 -7.72 -21.76 21.38
C ASP A 43 -7.78 -22.68 20.14
N LEU A 44 -8.48 -23.82 20.22
CA LEU A 44 -8.70 -24.73 19.09
C LEU A 44 -9.53 -24.08 17.97
N THR A 45 -10.63 -23.43 18.34
CA THR A 45 -11.49 -22.75 17.37
C THR A 45 -10.78 -21.51 16.80
N ALA A 46 -10.12 -20.74 17.66
CA ALA A 46 -9.35 -19.57 17.26
C ALA A 46 -8.20 -19.94 16.31
N ARG A 47 -7.48 -21.05 16.58
CA ARG A 47 -6.40 -21.54 15.72
C ARG A 47 -6.85 -21.76 14.29
N LYS A 48 -8.01 -22.41 14.10
CA LYS A 48 -8.53 -22.69 12.75
C LYS A 48 -8.87 -21.39 12.01
N THR A 49 -9.54 -20.43 12.67
CA THR A 49 -9.82 -19.11 12.10
C THR A 49 -8.54 -18.35 11.76
N VAL A 50 -7.54 -18.36 12.64
CA VAL A 50 -6.23 -17.72 12.38
C VAL A 50 -5.56 -18.31 11.15
N GLN A 51 -5.54 -19.63 11.02
CA GLN A 51 -4.94 -20.32 9.88
C GLN A 51 -5.65 -20.03 8.55
N LEU A 52 -6.97 -19.82 8.58
CA LEU A 52 -7.77 -19.58 7.38
C LEU A 52 -7.81 -18.11 6.95
N CYS A 53 -7.80 -17.16 7.89
CA CYS A 53 -8.11 -15.77 7.59
C CYS A 53 -6.94 -14.80 7.76
N ILE A 54 -5.98 -15.11 8.64
CA ILE A 54 -4.93 -14.15 9.04
C ILE A 54 -3.55 -14.80 9.23
N SER A 55 -3.29 -15.93 8.58
CA SER A 55 -2.08 -16.73 8.75
C SER A 55 -0.79 -15.97 8.41
N HIS A 56 -0.86 -14.99 7.52
CA HIS A 56 0.29 -14.20 7.06
C HIS A 56 0.40 -12.81 7.71
N THR A 57 -0.57 -12.43 8.54
CA THR A 57 -0.49 -11.23 9.39
C THR A 57 0.62 -11.36 10.44
N ARG A 58 1.00 -10.23 11.06
CA ARG A 58 1.94 -10.22 12.19
C ARG A 58 1.46 -11.13 13.32
N GLU A 59 0.18 -11.03 13.69
CA GLU A 59 -0.46 -11.79 14.75
C GLU A 59 -0.50 -13.28 14.43
N GLY A 60 -0.92 -13.65 13.21
CA GLY A 60 -0.97 -15.05 12.78
C GLY A 60 0.42 -15.70 12.86
N LYS A 61 1.46 -14.98 12.42
CA LYS A 61 2.86 -15.44 12.53
C LYS A 61 3.34 -15.54 13.98
N LEU A 62 2.95 -14.62 14.86
CA LEU A 62 3.30 -14.68 16.29
C LEU A 62 2.60 -15.86 16.99
N ALA A 63 1.32 -16.10 16.70
CA ALA A 63 0.57 -17.22 17.24
C ALA A 63 1.10 -18.57 16.75
N ALA A 64 1.42 -18.69 15.46
CA ALA A 64 2.04 -19.89 14.90
C ALA A 64 3.41 -20.21 15.54
N LYS A 65 4.15 -19.19 15.98
CA LYS A 65 5.42 -19.33 16.71
C LYS A 65 5.24 -19.54 18.22
N GLY A 66 4.00 -19.60 18.72
CA GLY A 66 3.69 -19.75 20.15
C GLY A 66 4.05 -18.53 21.01
N LYS A 67 4.26 -17.35 20.40
CA LYS A 67 4.60 -16.12 21.14
C LYS A 67 3.38 -15.44 21.76
N ILE A 68 2.21 -15.66 21.19
CA ILE A 68 0.90 -15.23 21.69
C ILE A 68 -0.10 -16.36 21.47
N THR A 69 -1.25 -16.31 22.13
CA THR A 69 -2.35 -17.27 21.88
C THR A 69 -3.08 -16.95 20.57
N TYR A 70 -3.81 -17.92 20.00
CA TYR A 70 -4.57 -17.67 18.77
C TYR A 70 -5.75 -16.72 19.02
N ILE A 71 -6.36 -16.78 20.20
CA ILE A 71 -7.41 -15.81 20.57
C ILE A 71 -6.87 -14.40 20.73
N GLU A 72 -5.66 -14.25 21.27
CA GLU A 72 -4.99 -12.95 21.35
C GLU A 72 -4.64 -12.40 19.97
N ALA A 73 -4.24 -13.27 19.03
CA ALA A 73 -4.03 -12.89 17.64
C ALA A 73 -5.31 -12.33 17.00
N LEU A 74 -6.45 -13.01 17.16
CA LEU A 74 -7.73 -12.52 16.63
C LEU A 74 -8.13 -11.18 17.25
N ARG A 75 -7.96 -11.01 18.57
CA ARG A 75 -8.27 -9.77 19.27
C ARG A 75 -7.42 -8.60 18.79
N ARG A 76 -6.10 -8.78 18.67
CA ARG A 76 -5.20 -7.73 18.19
C ARG A 76 -5.54 -7.29 16.76
N VAL A 77 -5.81 -8.25 15.85
CA VAL A 77 -6.25 -7.92 14.49
C VAL A 77 -7.60 -7.20 14.50
N TYR A 78 -8.56 -7.66 15.32
CA TYR A 78 -9.84 -7.00 15.50
C TYR A 78 -9.67 -5.55 15.95
N ASP A 79 -8.90 -5.31 17.01
CA ASP A 79 -8.71 -3.98 17.61
C ASP A 79 -8.09 -2.99 16.61
N VAL A 80 -7.11 -3.43 15.83
CA VAL A 80 -6.48 -2.62 14.77
C VAL A 80 -7.47 -2.29 13.67
N ARG A 81 -8.11 -3.32 13.10
CA ARG A 81 -9.05 -3.15 11.98
C ARG A 81 -10.24 -2.28 12.37
N GLU A 82 -10.74 -2.46 13.60
CA GLU A 82 -11.85 -1.68 14.12
C GLU A 82 -11.45 -0.22 14.39
N ALA A 83 -10.25 0.03 14.93
CA ALA A 83 -9.72 1.37 15.10
C ALA A 83 -9.54 2.11 13.77
N VAL A 84 -9.02 1.43 12.75
CA VAL A 84 -8.94 1.97 11.38
C VAL A 84 -10.34 2.26 10.85
N ALA A 85 -11.22 1.25 10.83
CA ALA A 85 -12.54 1.34 10.21
C ALA A 85 -13.44 2.43 10.83
N THR A 86 -13.21 2.77 12.10
CA THR A 86 -13.98 3.80 12.82
C THR A 86 -13.29 5.16 12.90
N ALA A 87 -12.10 5.31 12.30
CA ALA A 87 -11.24 6.49 12.44
C ALA A 87 -10.89 6.82 13.91
N GLN A 88 -10.61 5.82 14.73
CA GLN A 88 -10.29 5.96 16.15
C GLN A 88 -8.89 5.44 16.48
N PRO A 89 -7.83 6.20 16.13
CA PRO A 89 -6.46 5.82 16.47
C PRO A 89 -6.24 5.75 17.99
N TYR A 90 -5.32 4.89 18.41
CA TYR A 90 -4.93 4.76 19.82
C TYR A 90 -3.89 5.81 20.22
N SER A 91 -3.03 6.23 19.30
CA SER A 91 -2.02 7.24 19.58
C SER A 91 -1.69 8.13 18.37
N ALA A 92 -1.17 9.32 18.68
CA ALA A 92 -0.61 10.26 17.71
C ALA A 92 0.68 10.87 18.27
N CYS A 93 1.72 10.96 17.45
CA CYS A 93 3.06 11.36 17.87
C CYS A 93 3.76 12.21 16.81
N LEU A 94 4.40 13.30 17.22
CA LEU A 94 5.42 13.96 16.42
C LEU A 94 6.73 13.18 16.60
N VAL A 95 6.99 12.25 15.69
CA VAL A 95 8.00 11.19 15.88
C VAL A 95 9.43 11.66 15.56
N ALA A 96 9.58 12.56 14.60
CA ALA A 96 10.88 13.08 14.19
C ALA A 96 10.75 14.41 13.44
N TYR A 97 11.90 15.03 13.16
CA TYR A 97 12.06 16.06 12.15
C TYR A 97 13.07 15.56 11.12
N GLY A 98 12.75 15.66 9.83
CA GLY A 98 13.63 15.21 8.77
C GLY A 98 13.39 15.92 7.45
N GLU A 99 14.35 15.86 6.54
CA GLU A 99 14.21 16.44 5.19
C GLU A 99 13.26 15.60 4.32
N SER A 100 13.33 14.28 4.45
CA SER A 100 12.49 13.31 3.75
C SER A 100 12.34 12.05 4.59
N PHE A 101 11.34 11.22 4.29
CA PHE A 101 11.14 9.94 4.98
C PHE A 101 10.60 8.85 4.05
N LEU A 102 10.81 7.61 4.49
CA LEU A 102 10.20 6.38 4.02
C LEU A 102 9.61 5.66 5.23
N PHE A 103 8.50 4.95 5.03
CA PHE A 103 7.96 4.06 6.05
C PHE A 103 7.50 2.78 5.37
N ASN A 104 8.11 1.67 5.78
CA ASN A 104 7.86 0.34 5.23
C ASN A 104 8.20 -0.72 6.28
N GLN A 105 7.44 -1.82 6.30
CA GLN A 105 7.60 -2.92 7.27
C GLN A 105 7.54 -2.45 8.75
N GLY A 106 6.75 -1.41 9.05
CA GLY A 106 6.68 -0.84 10.40
C GLY A 106 7.92 -0.06 10.86
N VAL A 107 8.85 0.23 9.95
CA VAL A 107 10.07 1.00 10.24
C VAL A 107 10.02 2.35 9.56
N LEU A 108 10.23 3.40 10.33
CA LEU A 108 10.43 4.76 9.84
C LEU A 108 11.90 4.96 9.50
N CYS A 109 12.19 5.42 8.30
CA CYS A 109 13.53 5.78 7.83
C CYS A 109 13.50 7.22 7.33
N TYR A 110 14.33 8.11 7.86
CA TYR A 110 14.33 9.52 7.47
C TYR A 110 15.72 10.11 7.34
N LEU A 111 15.83 11.19 6.58
CA LEU A 111 17.05 11.98 6.43
C LEU A 111 17.09 13.14 7.42
N ASP A 112 18.25 13.29 8.06
CA ASP A 112 18.54 14.36 9.00
C ASP A 112 20.00 14.80 8.83
N GLU A 113 20.24 15.95 8.20
CA GLU A 113 21.58 16.56 8.04
C GLU A 113 22.64 15.61 7.45
N GLY A 114 22.27 14.85 6.42
CA GLY A 114 23.17 13.91 5.74
C GLY A 114 23.32 12.57 6.47
N GLU A 115 22.53 12.35 7.51
CA GLU A 115 22.40 11.07 8.21
C GLU A 115 21.08 10.38 7.86
N ILE A 116 21.13 9.06 7.76
CA ILE A 116 19.93 8.22 7.68
C ILE A 116 19.65 7.71 9.09
N ARG A 117 18.46 8.00 9.59
CA ARG A 117 17.97 7.56 10.90
C ARG A 117 16.83 6.58 10.71
N THR A 118 16.86 5.45 11.41
CA THR A 118 15.78 4.46 11.35
C THR A 118 15.26 4.03 12.70
N LEU A 119 13.94 4.02 12.84
CA LEU A 119 13.18 3.70 14.04
C LEU A 119 12.19 2.55 13.77
N ASP A 120 12.28 1.46 14.54
CA ASP A 120 11.28 0.39 14.53
C ASP A 120 10.03 0.85 15.30
N VAL A 121 9.05 1.39 14.57
CA VAL A 121 7.80 1.92 15.12
C VAL A 121 6.93 0.77 15.63
N HIS A 122 6.84 -0.32 14.87
CA HIS A 122 6.02 -1.49 15.24
C HIS A 122 6.56 -2.26 16.45
N GLY A 123 7.87 -2.20 16.68
CA GLY A 123 8.52 -2.67 17.89
C GLY A 123 8.51 -1.66 19.05
N ALA A 124 7.93 -0.48 18.86
CA ALA A 124 7.96 0.63 19.81
C ALA A 124 9.40 0.93 20.32
N ALA A 125 10.36 0.94 19.38
CA ALA A 125 11.76 1.13 19.71
C ALA A 125 11.99 2.48 20.41
N ARG A 126 12.96 2.48 21.32
CA ARG A 126 13.43 3.68 22.06
C ARG A 126 14.75 4.20 21.53
N GLU A 127 15.31 3.52 20.54
CA GLU A 127 16.59 3.82 19.94
C GLU A 127 16.47 3.81 18.42
N GLU A 128 17.28 4.64 17.78
CA GLU A 128 17.40 4.75 16.34
C GLU A 128 18.78 4.29 15.89
N GLN A 129 18.81 3.61 14.75
CA GLN A 129 20.06 3.33 14.06
C GLN A 129 20.39 4.51 13.15
N VAL A 130 21.59 5.05 13.29
CA VAL A 130 22.04 6.26 12.60
C VAL A 130 23.25 5.94 11.74
N VAL A 131 23.17 6.27 10.45
CA VAL A 131 24.27 6.12 9.50
C VAL A 131 24.59 7.46 8.84
N ASN A 132 25.83 7.91 8.98
CA ASN A 132 26.32 9.09 8.27
C ASN A 132 26.70 8.71 6.83
N VAL A 133 25.94 9.22 5.86
CA VAL A 133 26.09 8.83 4.45
C VAL A 133 27.47 9.23 3.91
N GLY A 134 27.90 10.47 4.17
CA GLY A 134 29.20 10.98 3.74
C GLY A 134 30.37 10.16 4.28
N ALA A 135 30.34 9.80 5.55
CA ALA A 135 31.39 8.98 6.17
C ALA A 135 31.46 7.57 5.59
N VAL A 136 30.31 6.95 5.27
CA VAL A 136 30.30 5.63 4.61
C VAL A 136 30.88 5.72 3.19
N LEU A 137 30.58 6.79 2.45
CA LEU A 137 31.09 7.01 1.11
C LEU A 137 32.59 7.30 1.10
N LEU A 138 33.08 8.20 1.96
CA LEU A 138 34.51 8.49 2.10
C LEU A 138 35.31 7.23 2.51
N GLY A 139 34.70 6.38 3.33
CA GLY A 139 35.30 5.11 3.74
C GLY A 139 35.42 4.07 2.62
N ALA A 140 34.77 4.26 1.47
CA ALA A 140 34.69 3.29 0.39
C ALA A 140 35.66 3.58 -0.77
N TRP A 141 36.54 2.63 -1.09
CA TRP A 141 37.55 2.75 -2.17
C TRP A 141 36.98 2.96 -3.57
N ARG A 142 35.69 2.69 -3.79
CA ARG A 142 35.04 2.78 -5.10
C ARG A 142 34.28 4.09 -5.33
N VAL A 143 34.37 5.05 -4.39
CA VAL A 143 33.62 6.30 -4.50
C VAL A 143 34.39 7.28 -5.40
N PRO A 144 33.74 7.82 -6.46
CA PRO A 144 34.31 8.85 -7.30
C PRO A 144 34.78 10.08 -6.50
N PRO A 145 35.84 10.77 -6.94
CA PRO A 145 36.31 12.01 -6.30
C PRO A 145 35.26 13.13 -6.30
N ASP A 146 34.23 13.05 -7.15
CA ASP A 146 33.16 14.03 -7.29
C ASP A 146 32.23 14.13 -6.08
N PHE A 147 32.19 13.10 -5.22
CA PHE A 147 31.39 13.10 -3.99
C PHE A 147 31.84 14.15 -2.96
N ASN A 148 33.00 14.78 -3.19
CA ASN A 148 33.47 15.92 -2.41
C ASN A 148 32.71 17.23 -2.70
N GLN A 149 31.90 17.27 -3.77
CA GLN A 149 31.05 18.41 -4.13
C GLN A 149 29.72 18.36 -3.37
N GLY A 150 28.89 19.41 -3.44
CA GLY A 150 27.55 19.40 -2.85
C GLY A 150 26.69 18.31 -3.48
N VAL A 151 26.62 17.15 -2.84
CA VAL A 151 25.86 15.98 -3.32
C VAL A 151 24.47 16.01 -2.72
N GLN A 152 23.46 15.96 -3.58
CA GLN A 152 22.06 15.89 -3.19
C GLN A 152 21.65 14.42 -2.99
N PHE A 153 21.35 14.00 -1.75
CA PHE A 153 20.90 12.63 -1.46
C PHE A 153 19.38 12.55 -1.28
N SER A 154 18.72 11.57 -1.91
CA SER A 154 17.28 11.31 -1.79
C SER A 154 17.01 9.84 -1.45
N LEU A 155 16.10 9.57 -0.52
CA LEU A 155 15.66 8.20 -0.20
C LEU A 155 14.79 7.62 -1.33
N LEU A 156 15.01 6.35 -1.69
CA LEU A 156 14.24 5.65 -2.73
C LEU A 156 13.46 4.44 -2.20
N ASN A 157 14.06 3.62 -1.32
CA ASN A 157 13.39 2.47 -0.71
C ASN A 157 14.06 2.04 0.61
N TYR A 158 13.28 1.53 1.55
CA TYR A 158 13.76 0.83 2.75
C TYR A 158 13.16 -0.58 2.76
N SER A 159 13.96 -1.59 3.10
CA SER A 159 13.52 -2.97 3.28
C SER A 159 14.56 -3.77 4.06
N HIS A 160 14.14 -4.53 5.07
CA HIS A 160 14.98 -5.46 5.85
C HIS A 160 16.28 -4.86 6.42
N GLY A 161 16.23 -3.61 6.90
CA GLY A 161 17.41 -2.92 7.44
C GLY A 161 18.42 -2.49 6.37
N ILE A 162 17.97 -2.36 5.13
CA ILE A 162 18.74 -1.85 4.00
C ILE A 162 18.01 -0.64 3.42
N VAL A 163 18.77 0.39 3.04
CA VAL A 163 18.24 1.61 2.42
C VAL A 163 18.88 1.82 1.06
N ALA A 164 18.04 2.03 0.05
CA ALA A 164 18.45 2.51 -1.27
C ALA A 164 18.18 4.02 -1.38
N GLY A 165 19.14 4.75 -1.95
CA GLY A 165 19.03 6.18 -2.20
C GLY A 165 19.73 6.62 -3.48
N LEU A 166 19.38 7.82 -3.94
CA LEU A 166 19.90 8.47 -5.12
C LEU A 166 20.83 9.61 -4.70
N CYS A 167 22.05 9.63 -5.22
CA CYS A 167 22.96 10.76 -5.14
C CYS A 167 22.96 11.51 -6.47
N GLU A 168 22.58 12.78 -6.45
CA GLU A 168 22.59 13.67 -7.61
C GLU A 168 23.65 14.75 -7.39
N ILE A 169 24.59 14.87 -8.34
CA ILE A 169 25.64 15.89 -8.32
C ILE A 169 25.38 16.80 -9.51
N ALA A 170 25.37 18.11 -9.30
CA ALA A 170 25.03 19.08 -10.34
C ALA A 170 25.93 18.90 -11.58
N GLY A 171 25.31 18.70 -12.75
CA GLY A 171 26.00 18.53 -14.03
C GLY A 171 26.57 17.13 -14.30
N LEU A 172 26.43 16.18 -13.36
CA LEU A 172 26.91 14.80 -13.52
C LEU A 172 25.76 13.80 -13.54
N GLN A 173 26.06 12.60 -14.02
CA GLN A 173 25.12 11.47 -13.94
C GLN A 173 24.90 11.06 -12.48
N PRO A 174 23.65 10.73 -12.10
CA PRO A 174 23.32 10.37 -10.74
C PRO A 174 23.80 8.96 -10.39
N TRP A 175 23.93 8.69 -9.09
CA TRP A 175 24.39 7.42 -8.55
C TRP A 175 23.31 6.77 -7.70
N LEU A 176 23.08 5.47 -7.91
CA LEU A 176 22.29 4.63 -7.03
C LEU A 176 23.19 4.02 -5.96
N ILE A 177 22.80 4.17 -4.70
CA ILE A 177 23.56 3.73 -3.54
C ILE A 177 22.66 2.86 -2.67
N VAL A 178 23.18 1.75 -2.16
CA VAL A 178 22.49 0.90 -1.18
C VAL A 178 23.36 0.69 0.04
N LEU A 179 22.79 0.97 1.21
CA LEU A 179 23.45 0.98 2.50
C LEU A 179 22.82 -0.02 3.47
N ASP A 180 23.67 -0.75 4.19
CA ASP A 180 23.32 -1.59 5.32
C ASP A 180 23.30 -0.77 6.62
N ILE A 181 22.11 -0.60 7.17
CA ILE A 181 21.86 0.19 8.38
C ILE A 181 21.57 -0.70 9.60
N ARG A 182 21.72 -2.02 9.48
CA ARG A 182 21.57 -2.96 10.61
C ARG A 182 22.68 -2.74 11.63
N GLU A 183 22.38 -3.02 12.89
CA GLU A 183 23.36 -2.93 13.98
C GLU A 183 24.59 -3.79 13.71
N LYS A 184 24.36 -5.08 13.44
CA LYS A 184 25.37 -6.02 12.99
C LYS A 184 25.37 -6.05 11.47
N SER A 185 26.37 -5.42 10.85
CA SER A 185 26.55 -5.56 9.41
C SER A 185 27.00 -6.98 9.10
N THR A 186 26.41 -7.59 8.07
CA THR A 186 26.75 -8.96 7.63
C THR A 186 28.06 -9.02 6.84
N SER A 187 28.61 -7.87 6.42
CA SER A 187 29.83 -7.83 5.63
C SER A 187 31.06 -7.57 6.50
N GLU A 188 32.12 -8.36 6.31
CA GLU A 188 33.39 -8.21 7.02
C GLU A 188 34.07 -6.85 6.79
N ASN A 189 33.67 -6.10 5.75
CA ASN A 189 34.10 -4.72 5.54
C ASN A 189 33.11 -3.94 4.66
N ARG A 190 32.54 -2.87 5.24
CA ARG A 190 31.76 -1.75 4.65
C ARG A 190 30.25 -1.96 4.47
N ARG A 191 29.49 -1.09 5.12
CA ARG A 191 28.03 -0.87 5.02
C ARG A 191 27.53 -0.50 3.63
N LEU A 192 28.42 -0.19 2.68
CA LEU A 192 28.06 0.07 1.29
C LEU A 192 27.88 -1.25 0.55
N LEU A 193 26.63 -1.63 0.27
CA LEU A 193 26.28 -2.89 -0.40
C LEU A 193 26.33 -2.78 -1.92
N PHE A 194 25.90 -1.62 -2.46
CA PHE A 194 25.83 -1.38 -3.89
C PHE A 194 26.11 0.10 -4.21
N LEU A 195 26.85 0.34 -5.29
CA LEU A 195 27.16 1.65 -5.83
C LEU A 195 27.23 1.56 -7.35
N LYS A 196 26.35 2.31 -8.06
CA LYS A 196 26.28 2.27 -9.52
C LYS A 196 25.91 3.64 -10.09
N GLN A 197 26.69 4.09 -11.07
CA GLN A 197 26.33 5.24 -11.90
C GLN A 197 25.18 4.88 -12.83
N LEU A 198 24.19 5.75 -12.90
CA LEU A 198 22.99 5.57 -13.70
C LEU A 198 23.07 6.36 -15.00
N GLU A 199 22.67 5.73 -16.11
CA GLU A 199 22.52 6.39 -17.41
C GLU A 199 21.35 7.38 -17.41
N SER A 200 20.33 7.11 -16.58
CA SER A 200 19.16 7.96 -16.38
C SER A 200 18.58 7.75 -14.98
N SER A 201 17.95 8.77 -14.41
CA SER A 201 17.12 8.67 -13.19
C SER A 201 15.63 8.92 -13.47
N ARG A 202 15.23 8.95 -14.75
CA ARG A 202 13.85 9.26 -15.17
C ARG A 202 12.87 8.20 -14.63
N ARG A 203 11.94 8.67 -13.79
CA ARG A 203 10.92 7.84 -13.13
C ARG A 203 11.52 6.61 -12.44
N ILE A 204 12.72 6.73 -11.87
CA ILE A 204 13.39 5.62 -11.21
C ILE A 204 12.52 5.01 -10.11
N PHE A 205 12.48 3.68 -10.05
CA PHE A 205 11.98 2.92 -8.90
C PHE A 205 13.07 2.00 -8.35
N VAL A 206 12.95 1.62 -7.08
CA VAL A 206 13.79 0.61 -6.44
C VAL A 206 12.92 -0.30 -5.59
N ARG A 207 13.13 -1.62 -5.70
CA ARG A 207 12.53 -2.66 -4.86
C ARG A 207 13.61 -3.65 -4.47
N HIS A 208 13.74 -3.96 -3.19
CA HIS A 208 14.74 -4.90 -2.72
C HIS A 208 14.26 -5.60 -1.44
N ASN A 209 14.89 -6.73 -1.13
CA ASN A 209 14.87 -7.35 0.18
C ASN A 209 16.32 -7.39 0.72
N ASP A 210 16.60 -8.32 1.63
CA ASP A 210 17.92 -8.57 2.19
C ASP A 210 18.88 -9.35 1.26
N LEU A 211 18.37 -9.91 0.16
CA LEU A 211 19.12 -10.75 -0.77
C LEU A 211 19.35 -10.09 -2.13
N VAL A 212 18.34 -9.43 -2.68
CA VAL A 212 18.35 -8.92 -4.06
C VAL A 212 17.82 -7.49 -4.14
N LEU A 213 18.30 -6.78 -5.16
CA LEU A 213 17.91 -5.42 -5.53
C LEU A 213 17.46 -5.39 -6.98
N PHE A 214 16.26 -4.86 -7.22
CA PHE A 214 15.79 -4.45 -8.54
C PHE A 214 15.60 -2.94 -8.58
N TYR A 215 16.11 -2.33 -9.63
CA TYR A 215 15.83 -0.93 -9.94
C TYR A 215 15.50 -0.81 -11.43
N GLY A 216 14.66 0.16 -11.77
CA GLY A 216 14.33 0.39 -13.17
C GLY A 216 14.04 1.84 -13.46
N THR A 217 14.15 2.20 -14.74
CA THR A 217 13.97 3.55 -15.25
C THR A 217 13.11 3.53 -16.51
N HIS A 218 12.36 4.59 -16.73
CA HIS A 218 11.53 4.77 -17.93
C HIS A 218 12.28 5.64 -18.94
N SER A 219 13.33 5.06 -19.53
CA SER A 219 14.39 5.81 -20.22
C SER A 219 14.76 5.27 -21.61
N ARG A 220 14.53 3.99 -21.91
CA ARG A 220 14.89 3.44 -23.22
C ARG A 220 13.88 3.87 -24.26
N PHE A 221 14.35 4.53 -25.31
CA PHE A 221 13.49 4.93 -26.42
C PHE A 221 13.34 3.77 -27.40
N ALA A 222 12.12 3.30 -27.60
CA ALA A 222 11.81 2.21 -28.51
C ALA A 222 11.44 2.72 -29.92
N GLU A 223 11.38 1.81 -30.89
CA GLU A 223 11.11 2.13 -32.31
C GLU A 223 9.72 2.76 -32.52
N HIS A 224 8.77 2.46 -31.63
CA HIS A 224 7.41 3.05 -31.65
C HIS A 224 7.35 4.49 -31.14
N GLY A 225 8.48 5.07 -30.74
CA GLY A 225 8.56 6.48 -30.32
C GLY A 225 8.24 6.74 -28.85
N HIS A 226 7.92 5.70 -28.07
CA HIS A 226 7.71 5.83 -26.63
C HIS A 226 8.91 5.30 -25.83
N HIS A 227 9.00 5.79 -24.59
CA HIS A 227 9.97 5.27 -23.64
C HIS A 227 9.46 3.97 -23.04
N GLU A 228 10.37 3.06 -22.74
CA GLU A 228 10.09 1.78 -22.12
C GLU A 228 10.85 1.62 -20.81
N TRP A 229 10.34 0.72 -19.98
CA TRP A 229 10.96 0.37 -18.71
C TRP A 229 12.14 -0.56 -18.93
N VAL A 230 13.28 -0.18 -18.35
CA VAL A 230 14.49 -1.01 -18.29
C VAL A 230 14.78 -1.32 -16.84
N ILE A 231 14.85 -2.61 -16.53
CA ILE A 231 14.97 -3.12 -15.16
C ILE A 231 16.28 -3.89 -15.02
N HIS A 232 17.04 -3.54 -13.99
CA HIS A 232 18.28 -4.20 -13.62
C HIS A 232 18.09 -4.96 -12.31
N GLY A 233 18.62 -6.18 -12.26
CA GLY A 233 18.67 -7.00 -11.05
C GLY A 233 20.10 -7.15 -10.53
N TRP A 234 20.25 -7.16 -9.21
CA TRP A 234 21.53 -7.29 -8.53
C TRP A 234 21.42 -8.19 -7.30
N ASP A 235 22.38 -9.09 -7.13
CA ASP A 235 22.53 -9.92 -5.94
C ASP A 235 23.35 -9.14 -4.89
N LEU A 236 22.75 -8.84 -3.73
CA LEU A 236 23.38 -8.06 -2.67
C LEU A 236 24.39 -8.88 -1.85
N VAL A 237 24.28 -10.21 -1.87
CA VAL A 237 25.15 -11.13 -1.12
C VAL A 237 26.43 -11.41 -1.93
N GLU A 238 26.27 -11.89 -3.16
CA GLU A 238 27.37 -12.21 -4.07
C GLU A 238 27.94 -10.96 -4.77
N ARG A 239 27.25 -9.82 -4.66
CA ARG A 239 27.64 -8.51 -5.23
C ARG A 239 27.87 -8.58 -6.73
N ARG A 240 26.97 -9.25 -7.45
CA ARG A 240 27.00 -9.40 -8.91
C ARG A 240 25.66 -9.08 -9.56
N PRO A 241 25.63 -8.70 -10.85
CA PRO A 241 24.38 -8.62 -11.60
C PRO A 241 23.66 -9.98 -11.62
N LEU A 242 22.33 -9.98 -11.50
CA LEU A 242 21.51 -11.20 -11.67
C LEU A 242 21.36 -11.60 -13.15
N ALA A 243 21.61 -10.66 -14.07
CA ALA A 243 21.60 -10.89 -15.50
C ALA A 243 22.64 -10.00 -16.19
N GLU A 244 23.22 -10.48 -17.29
CA GLU A 244 24.22 -9.71 -18.05
C GLU A 244 23.62 -8.47 -18.71
N ARG A 245 22.35 -8.54 -19.11
CA ARG A 245 21.60 -7.46 -19.74
C ARG A 245 20.39 -7.10 -18.90
N PRO A 246 19.95 -5.83 -18.89
CA PRO A 246 18.71 -5.50 -18.23
C PRO A 246 17.50 -6.10 -18.94
N VAL A 247 16.43 -6.29 -18.18
CA VAL A 247 15.12 -6.67 -18.69
C VAL A 247 14.43 -5.42 -19.23
N GLN A 248 14.14 -5.40 -20.53
CA GLN A 248 13.35 -4.36 -21.17
C GLN A 248 11.90 -4.82 -21.24
N LEU A 249 10.97 -3.99 -20.76
CA LEU A 249 9.54 -4.29 -20.82
C LEU A 249 8.95 -3.73 -22.11
N GLU A 250 9.09 -4.50 -23.19
CA GLU A 250 8.64 -4.09 -24.53
C GLU A 250 7.12 -3.88 -24.58
N ASN A 251 6.70 -2.73 -25.11
CA ASN A 251 5.33 -2.24 -25.14
C ASN A 251 4.55 -2.36 -23.81
N PHE A 252 5.25 -2.27 -22.67
CA PHE A 252 4.59 -2.16 -21.36
C PHE A 252 4.20 -0.71 -21.08
N VAL A 253 2.92 -0.42 -21.24
CA VAL A 253 2.37 0.93 -21.16
C VAL A 253 2.25 1.39 -19.71
N GLY A 254 2.44 2.69 -19.48
CA GLY A 254 2.29 3.33 -18.17
C GLY A 254 3.62 3.90 -17.67
N SER A 255 3.62 5.15 -17.21
CA SER A 255 4.85 5.86 -16.84
C SER A 255 4.81 6.50 -15.45
N GLU A 256 3.63 6.51 -14.81
CA GLU A 256 3.40 7.17 -13.53
C GLU A 256 3.21 6.15 -12.42
N ILE A 257 4.28 5.90 -11.68
CA ILE A 257 4.30 4.94 -10.56
C ILE A 257 3.24 5.33 -9.53
N GLY A 258 2.40 4.37 -9.15
CA GLY A 258 1.29 4.53 -8.21
C GLY A 258 0.00 5.06 -8.84
N SER A 259 0.00 5.44 -10.12
CA SER A 259 -1.18 5.91 -10.86
C SER A 259 -1.50 4.98 -12.03
N SER A 260 -0.55 4.84 -12.97
CA SER A 260 -0.70 3.96 -14.15
C SER A 260 0.03 2.63 -14.04
N ILE A 261 1.02 2.55 -13.13
CA ILE A 261 1.90 1.38 -13.01
C ILE A 261 2.36 1.19 -11.57
N CYS A 262 2.60 -0.04 -11.13
CA CYS A 262 3.27 -0.34 -9.86
C CYS A 262 4.23 -1.53 -10.00
N PHE A 263 5.21 -1.59 -9.10
CA PHE A 263 6.25 -2.62 -9.07
C PHE A 263 6.36 -3.17 -7.65
N GLU A 264 6.52 -4.49 -7.52
CA GLU A 264 6.67 -5.13 -6.22
C GLU A 264 7.54 -6.39 -6.30
N LEU A 265 8.29 -6.67 -5.22
CA LEU A 265 9.02 -7.91 -5.05
C LEU A 265 8.23 -8.81 -4.09
N HIS A 266 7.78 -9.97 -4.57
CA HIS A 266 6.95 -10.86 -3.79
C HIS A 266 7.24 -12.32 -4.11
N ASP A 267 7.43 -13.14 -3.08
CA ASP A 267 7.66 -14.60 -3.17
C ASP A 267 8.66 -15.02 -4.27
N ASN A 268 9.89 -14.49 -4.20
CA ASN A 268 10.98 -14.73 -5.15
C ASN A 268 10.67 -14.40 -6.63
N HIS A 269 9.65 -13.57 -6.86
CA HIS A 269 9.30 -13.03 -8.16
C HIS A 269 9.23 -11.51 -8.11
N PHE A 270 9.60 -10.90 -9.22
CA PHE A 270 9.34 -9.48 -9.46
C PHE A 270 8.02 -9.34 -10.21
N TYR A 271 7.19 -8.38 -9.81
CA TYR A 271 5.93 -8.04 -10.46
C TYR A 271 5.95 -6.62 -10.97
N ALA A 272 5.39 -6.41 -12.17
CA ALA A 272 4.93 -5.10 -12.60
C ALA A 272 3.50 -5.19 -13.10
N VAL A 273 2.66 -4.24 -12.70
CA VAL A 273 1.25 -4.18 -13.10
C VAL A 273 0.95 -2.81 -13.65
N SER A 274 0.34 -2.78 -14.82
CA SER A 274 -0.18 -1.57 -15.45
C SER A 274 -1.70 -1.65 -15.60
N ASN A 275 -2.38 -0.52 -15.45
CA ASN A 275 -3.81 -0.36 -15.76
C ASN A 275 -4.06 0.35 -17.10
N ALA A 276 -3.00 0.63 -17.85
CA ALA A 276 -3.04 1.27 -19.15
C ALA A 276 -2.89 0.23 -20.26
N ASN A 277 -3.75 0.31 -21.27
CA ASN A 277 -3.77 -0.65 -22.37
C ASN A 277 -2.78 -0.28 -23.50
N ARG A 278 -2.67 1.01 -23.83
CA ARG A 278 -2.03 1.49 -25.08
C ARG A 278 -1.37 2.85 -24.91
N PHE A 279 -0.43 3.14 -25.81
CA PHE A 279 0.26 4.43 -25.87
C PHE A 279 -0.57 5.54 -26.53
N GLU A 280 -1.56 5.18 -27.36
CA GLU A 280 -2.43 6.10 -28.09
C GLU A 280 -3.71 6.36 -27.28
N ASP A 281 -4.10 7.64 -27.14
CA ASP A 281 -5.23 8.07 -26.31
C ASP A 281 -6.61 7.85 -27.00
N GLU A 282 -6.64 7.77 -28.34
CA GLU A 282 -7.87 7.73 -29.14
C GLU A 282 -8.08 6.39 -29.84
N GLU A 283 -8.47 5.34 -29.09
CA GLU A 283 -8.90 4.06 -29.68
C GLU A 283 -10.17 3.50 -29.03
N ILE A 284 -10.99 2.83 -29.84
CA ILE A 284 -12.26 2.21 -29.41
C ILE A 284 -11.96 0.86 -28.76
N ASP A 285 -11.78 0.88 -27.43
CA ASP A 285 -11.65 -0.30 -26.59
C ASP A 285 -12.88 -0.47 -25.70
N TRP A 286 -13.65 -1.55 -25.90
CA TRP A 286 -14.78 -1.87 -25.02
C TRP A 286 -14.32 -2.41 -23.67
N THR A 287 -13.21 -3.14 -23.65
CA THR A 287 -12.67 -3.81 -22.47
C THR A 287 -11.25 -3.32 -22.17
N SER A 288 -11.02 -2.88 -20.94
CA SER A 288 -9.67 -2.61 -20.45
C SER A 288 -9.15 -3.78 -19.62
N TYR A 289 -7.82 -3.93 -19.61
CA TYR A 289 -7.13 -4.98 -18.88
C TYR A 289 -6.14 -4.37 -17.87
N TYR A 290 -5.84 -5.12 -16.82
CA TYR A 290 -4.55 -4.97 -16.17
C TYR A 290 -3.56 -5.81 -16.94
N ILE A 291 -2.42 -5.21 -17.29
CA ILE A 291 -1.30 -5.96 -17.85
C ILE A 291 -0.34 -6.24 -16.70
N CYS A 292 -0.27 -7.51 -16.31
CA CYS A 292 0.65 -7.99 -15.30
C CYS A 292 1.80 -8.69 -16.00
N ILE A 293 3.01 -8.33 -15.61
CA ILE A 293 4.20 -9.14 -15.90
C ILE A 293 4.78 -9.66 -14.60
N ARG A 294 5.42 -10.81 -14.68
CA ARG A 294 6.32 -11.27 -13.62
C ARG A 294 7.51 -12.01 -14.19
N PHE A 295 8.56 -12.10 -13.41
CA PHE A 295 9.67 -13.00 -13.68
C PHE A 295 10.30 -13.50 -12.38
N PRO A 296 10.87 -14.72 -12.36
CA PRO A 296 11.63 -15.20 -11.22
C PRO A 296 12.87 -14.32 -11.00
N VAL A 297 13.18 -14.03 -9.73
CA VAL A 297 14.33 -13.20 -9.34
C VAL A 297 15.65 -13.73 -9.90
N GLN A 298 15.82 -15.05 -9.91
CA GLN A 298 17.05 -15.72 -10.36
C GLN A 298 17.20 -15.79 -11.88
N THR A 299 16.10 -15.63 -12.63
CA THR A 299 16.11 -15.66 -14.10
C THR A 299 15.27 -14.50 -14.66
N PRO A 300 15.74 -13.23 -14.52
CA PRO A 300 14.93 -12.05 -14.85
C PRO A 300 14.44 -11.96 -16.30
N HIS A 301 15.10 -12.66 -17.24
CA HIS A 301 14.70 -12.70 -18.65
C HIS A 301 13.54 -13.66 -18.94
N ASN A 302 13.15 -14.51 -18.00
CA ASN A 302 11.98 -15.37 -18.12
C ASN A 302 10.71 -14.57 -17.80
N VAL A 303 10.43 -13.56 -18.62
CA VAL A 303 9.30 -12.66 -18.46
C VAL A 303 8.02 -13.34 -18.91
N GLU A 304 7.09 -13.43 -17.96
CA GLU A 304 5.78 -14.00 -18.14
C GLU A 304 4.73 -12.88 -18.17
N TRP A 305 3.89 -12.87 -19.20
CA TRP A 305 2.87 -11.84 -19.40
C TRP A 305 1.46 -12.36 -19.13
N ARG A 306 0.60 -11.46 -18.69
CA ARG A 306 -0.81 -11.74 -18.48
C ARG A 306 -1.69 -10.50 -18.60
N ALA A 307 -2.79 -10.65 -19.33
CA ALA A 307 -3.89 -9.70 -19.32
C ALA A 307 -4.99 -10.18 -18.36
N LEU A 308 -5.36 -9.36 -17.39
CA LEU A 308 -6.45 -9.60 -16.46
C LEU A 308 -7.58 -8.64 -16.78
N TRP A 309 -8.82 -9.14 -16.81
CA TRP A 309 -9.99 -8.27 -17.02
C TRP A 309 -10.00 -7.17 -15.94
N ARG A 310 -10.01 -5.91 -16.36
CA ARG A 310 -10.07 -4.76 -15.46
C ARG A 310 -11.47 -4.19 -15.41
N ARG A 311 -12.03 -3.81 -16.57
CA ARG A 311 -13.32 -3.10 -16.67
C ARG A 311 -13.92 -3.12 -18.06
N GLN A 312 -15.20 -2.78 -18.14
CA GLN A 312 -15.86 -2.38 -19.39
C GLN A 312 -15.94 -0.86 -19.51
N HIS A 313 -15.82 -0.33 -20.72
CA HIS A 313 -15.99 1.10 -21.02
C HIS A 313 -17.36 1.64 -20.57
N ARG A 314 -18.43 0.82 -20.65
CA ARG A 314 -19.79 1.14 -20.17
C ARG A 314 -19.89 1.42 -18.66
N GLU A 315 -18.88 1.06 -17.87
CA GLU A 315 -18.79 1.46 -16.44
C GLU A 315 -18.65 2.99 -16.29
N GLY A 316 -18.34 3.72 -17.36
CA GLY A 316 -18.28 5.18 -17.41
C GLY A 316 -16.85 5.72 -17.60
N PRO A 317 -16.65 7.03 -17.79
CA PRO A 317 -15.32 7.62 -17.80
C PRO A 317 -14.67 7.57 -16.41
N ILE A 318 -13.34 7.63 -16.38
CA ILE A 318 -12.52 7.69 -15.16
C ILE A 318 -11.89 9.08 -15.04
N HIS A 319 -11.81 9.60 -13.83
CA HIS A 319 -11.01 10.78 -13.55
C HIS A 319 -9.57 10.38 -13.17
N ASP A 320 -8.65 10.48 -14.14
CA ASP A 320 -7.29 9.94 -14.01
C ASP A 320 -6.46 10.51 -12.85
N MET A 321 -6.67 11.78 -12.47
CA MET A 321 -5.98 12.35 -11.31
C MET A 321 -6.21 11.54 -10.02
N TRP A 322 -7.41 10.97 -9.87
CA TRP A 322 -7.79 10.18 -8.68
C TRP A 322 -7.42 8.71 -8.77
N THR A 323 -6.92 8.26 -9.92
CA THR A 323 -6.51 6.88 -10.12
C THR A 323 -5.29 6.58 -9.25
N ASN A 324 -5.34 5.45 -8.56
CA ASN A 324 -4.20 4.94 -7.80
C ASN A 324 -4.15 3.43 -7.97
N ILE A 325 -2.95 2.88 -8.16
CA ILE A 325 -2.75 1.44 -8.27
C ILE A 325 -1.58 0.99 -7.40
N SER A 326 -1.75 -0.12 -6.70
CA SER A 326 -0.73 -0.74 -5.87
C SER A 326 -0.88 -2.26 -5.86
N LEU A 327 0.19 -2.95 -5.45
CA LEU A 327 0.16 -4.35 -5.08
C LEU A 327 0.22 -4.43 -3.55
N GLN A 328 -0.72 -5.16 -2.96
CA GLN A 328 -0.70 -5.53 -1.55
C GLN A 328 -0.69 -7.06 -1.43
N SER A 329 -0.49 -7.60 -0.23
CA SER A 329 -0.55 -9.04 0.02
C SER A 329 -1.84 -9.39 0.77
N ASP A 330 -2.47 -10.50 0.38
CA ASP A 330 -3.64 -11.03 1.07
C ASP A 330 -3.25 -11.64 2.43
N ASP A 331 -3.97 -11.25 3.49
CA ASP A 331 -3.68 -11.64 4.88
C ASP A 331 -3.76 -13.16 5.14
N ALA A 332 -4.54 -13.88 4.33
CA ALA A 332 -4.84 -15.30 4.48
C ALA A 332 -3.95 -16.21 3.61
N THR A 333 -3.60 -15.76 2.41
CA THR A 333 -2.93 -16.58 1.39
C THR A 333 -1.54 -16.06 1.01
N ASN A 334 -1.16 -14.89 1.52
CA ASN A 334 0.02 -14.13 1.10
C ASN A 334 0.03 -13.76 -0.39
N GLN A 335 -1.03 -14.01 -1.15
CA GLN A 335 -0.98 -13.78 -2.59
C GLN A 335 -1.01 -12.29 -2.92
N PRO A 336 -0.32 -11.85 -3.99
CA PRO A 336 -0.43 -10.48 -4.46
C PRO A 336 -1.86 -10.13 -4.87
N LEU A 337 -2.30 -8.95 -4.45
CA LEU A 337 -3.61 -8.37 -4.72
C LEU A 337 -3.41 -7.01 -5.39
N ILE A 338 -3.94 -6.85 -6.60
CA ILE A 338 -4.02 -5.52 -7.22
C ILE A 338 -5.10 -4.73 -6.49
N ILE A 339 -4.75 -3.54 -6.03
CA ILE A 339 -5.70 -2.58 -5.47
C ILE A 339 -5.68 -1.32 -6.33
N GLU A 340 -6.82 -1.03 -6.96
CA GLU A 340 -7.01 0.15 -7.81
C GLU A 340 -8.13 1.05 -7.25
N SER A 341 -7.84 2.34 -7.03
CA SER A 341 -8.86 3.39 -6.86
C SER A 341 -9.24 3.94 -8.22
N ARG A 342 -10.54 4.03 -8.52
CA ARG A 342 -11.06 4.78 -9.67
C ARG A 342 -12.11 5.77 -9.18
N ARG A 343 -12.10 7.00 -9.71
CA ARG A 343 -13.20 7.94 -9.55
C ARG A 343 -13.98 7.99 -10.85
N GLU A 344 -15.23 7.55 -10.84
CA GLU A 344 -15.96 7.20 -12.07
C GLU A 344 -17.32 7.87 -12.13
N TRP A 345 -17.77 8.21 -13.35
CA TRP A 345 -19.15 8.65 -13.62
C TRP A 345 -19.99 7.45 -14.03
N SER A 346 -20.51 6.73 -13.03
CA SER A 346 -21.30 5.53 -13.27
C SER A 346 -22.55 5.83 -14.12
N GLY A 347 -22.84 4.95 -15.10
CA GLY A 347 -24.06 5.04 -15.91
C GLY A 347 -24.20 6.31 -16.75
N ALA A 348 -23.09 6.99 -17.08
CA ALA A 348 -23.09 8.28 -17.76
C ALA A 348 -23.86 9.39 -17.00
N GLY A 349 -23.97 9.26 -15.67
CA GLY A 349 -24.53 10.30 -14.81
C GLY A 349 -23.60 11.51 -14.64
N SER A 350 -24.12 12.60 -14.08
CA SER A 350 -23.33 13.79 -13.75
C SER A 350 -22.54 13.66 -12.44
N LYS A 351 -22.94 12.73 -11.56
CA LYS A 351 -22.28 12.43 -10.29
C LYS A 351 -21.11 11.47 -10.49
N ASN A 352 -20.05 11.63 -9.71
CA ASN A 352 -18.87 10.77 -9.73
C ASN A 352 -18.33 10.53 -8.33
N TYR A 353 -17.93 9.29 -8.07
CA TYR A 353 -17.51 8.83 -6.75
C TYR A 353 -16.33 7.86 -6.88
N ARG A 354 -15.57 7.68 -5.79
CA ARG A 354 -14.49 6.69 -5.81
C ARG A 354 -15.01 5.29 -5.55
N THR A 355 -14.38 4.33 -6.18
CA THR A 355 -14.53 2.91 -5.87
C THR A 355 -13.15 2.28 -5.86
N TYR A 356 -12.83 1.54 -4.80
CA TYR A 356 -11.65 0.67 -4.78
C TYR A 356 -12.00 -0.70 -5.34
N TYR A 357 -11.15 -1.21 -6.22
CA TYR A 357 -11.26 -2.52 -6.84
C TYR A 357 -10.10 -3.39 -6.42
N MET A 358 -10.38 -4.65 -6.17
CA MET A 358 -9.43 -5.65 -5.71
C MET A 358 -9.43 -6.81 -6.69
N GLN A 359 -8.27 -7.10 -7.28
CA GLN A 359 -8.11 -8.20 -8.24
C GLN A 359 -6.98 -9.12 -7.76
N PRO A 360 -7.32 -10.30 -7.21
CA PRO A 360 -6.32 -11.29 -6.83
C PRO A 360 -5.48 -11.74 -8.04
N LEU A 361 -4.17 -11.89 -7.86
CA LEU A 361 -3.28 -12.56 -8.81
C LEU A 361 -3.27 -14.08 -8.59
N SER A 362 -4.45 -14.70 -8.40
CA SER A 362 -4.62 -16.12 -8.03
C SER A 362 -4.05 -17.13 -9.03
N CYS A 363 -3.68 -16.68 -10.22
CA CYS A 363 -3.01 -17.48 -11.22
C CYS A 363 -1.55 -17.79 -10.93
N CYS A 364 -0.96 -17.15 -9.93
CA CYS A 364 0.42 -17.37 -9.52
C CYS A 364 0.59 -18.62 -8.66
N LYS A 365 -0.40 -19.53 -8.57
CA LYS A 365 -0.22 -20.82 -7.91
C LYS A 365 0.85 -21.60 -8.67
N THR A 366 2.09 -21.53 -8.22
CA THR A 366 3.06 -22.60 -8.42
C THR A 366 2.45 -23.83 -7.77
N ASP A 367 2.16 -24.86 -8.57
CA ASP A 367 1.71 -26.16 -8.10
C ASP A 367 2.57 -26.58 -6.90
N PHE A 368 2.00 -26.54 -5.70
CA PHE A 368 2.54 -27.29 -4.57
C PHE A 368 2.35 -28.75 -4.93
N SER A 369 3.39 -29.29 -5.57
CA SER A 369 3.71 -30.69 -5.79
C SER A 369 2.56 -31.58 -6.25
N LYS A 370 2.74 -32.12 -7.47
CA LYS A 370 2.44 -33.52 -7.80
C LYS A 370 3.13 -34.46 -6.80
N GLN A 371 2.70 -34.47 -5.54
CA GLN A 371 2.97 -35.46 -4.51
C GLN A 371 1.77 -35.42 -3.56
N ASP A 372 0.69 -36.05 -3.96
CA ASP A 372 0.13 -37.19 -3.22
C ASP A 372 -1.10 -37.66 -3.98
N GLY A 373 -0.94 -38.81 -4.65
CA GLY A 373 -2.06 -39.50 -5.25
C GLY A 373 -2.97 -40.03 -4.15
N LEU A 374 -4.25 -39.65 -4.22
CA LEU A 374 -5.39 -40.56 -4.08
C LEU A 374 -6.64 -39.78 -4.52
N PHE A 375 -7.65 -40.48 -5.04
CA PHE A 375 -8.85 -39.95 -5.71
C PHE A 375 -8.70 -39.58 -7.20
N GLN A 376 -8.32 -40.60 -8.00
CA GLN A 376 -8.90 -40.74 -9.34
C GLN A 376 -10.42 -40.94 -9.22
N GLY A 377 -11.18 -39.85 -9.29
CA GLY A 377 -12.59 -39.90 -9.68
C GLY A 377 -12.67 -40.08 -11.19
N LYS A 378 -12.84 -41.33 -11.65
CA LYS A 378 -13.23 -41.65 -13.01
C LYS A 378 -14.65 -41.13 -13.23
N ASP A 379 -14.82 -40.09 -14.01
CA ASP A 379 -16.05 -39.91 -14.78
C ASP A 379 -15.72 -40.02 -16.27
N SER A 380 -16.30 -41.07 -16.83
CA SER A 380 -16.24 -41.45 -18.23
C SER A 380 -17.30 -40.65 -18.98
N GLN A 381 -17.04 -40.40 -20.27
CA GLN A 381 -18.00 -39.90 -21.26
C GLN A 381 -18.32 -38.40 -21.16
N THR A 382 -17.38 -37.56 -21.61
CA THR A 382 -17.62 -36.53 -22.64
C THR A 382 -16.26 -35.92 -22.99
N GLY A 383 -15.78 -36.21 -24.20
CA GLY A 383 -14.50 -35.73 -24.72
C GLY A 383 -14.52 -34.25 -25.10
N ARG A 384 -14.78 -33.37 -24.14
CA ARG A 384 -14.55 -31.93 -24.28
C ARG A 384 -13.78 -31.47 -23.04
N GLU A 385 -12.49 -31.23 -23.23
CA GLU A 385 -11.72 -30.45 -22.28
C GLU A 385 -12.48 -29.15 -22.01
N PRO A 386 -12.76 -28.81 -20.73
CA PRO A 386 -13.34 -27.53 -20.41
C PRO A 386 -12.38 -26.48 -20.90
N HIS A 387 -12.88 -25.57 -21.75
CA HIS A 387 -12.23 -24.30 -22.04
C HIS A 387 -12.11 -23.53 -20.71
N SER A 388 -11.11 -23.85 -19.90
CA SER A 388 -10.55 -22.89 -18.96
C SER A 388 -10.14 -21.72 -19.85
N SER A 389 -10.78 -20.56 -19.63
CA SER A 389 -10.21 -19.32 -20.09
C SER A 389 -8.77 -19.31 -19.60
N ASP A 390 -7.85 -19.42 -20.54
CA ASP A 390 -6.45 -19.78 -20.35
C ASP A 390 -5.76 -18.72 -19.49
N GLU A 391 -5.83 -18.90 -18.18
CA GLU A 391 -5.19 -18.08 -17.17
C GLU A 391 -3.78 -18.62 -16.88
N SER A 392 -3.09 -19.13 -17.90
CA SER A 392 -1.71 -19.57 -17.83
C SER A 392 -0.77 -18.46 -18.31
N TYR A 393 0.43 -18.39 -17.71
CA TYR A 393 1.47 -17.46 -18.15
C TYR A 393 1.97 -17.88 -19.53
N SER A 394 1.87 -16.98 -20.51
CA SER A 394 2.51 -17.17 -21.80
C SER A 394 3.91 -16.55 -21.79
N PRO A 395 4.96 -17.29 -22.19
CA PRO A 395 6.24 -16.67 -22.46
C PRO A 395 6.11 -15.74 -23.67
N GLY A 396 6.47 -14.47 -23.48
CA GLY A 396 6.40 -13.43 -24.53
C GLY A 396 5.14 -12.57 -24.50
N PHE A 397 5.12 -11.59 -25.38
CA PHE A 397 4.10 -10.54 -25.47
C PHE A 397 2.67 -11.13 -25.50
N PRO A 398 1.66 -10.52 -24.82
CA PRO A 398 0.28 -10.90 -25.07
C PRO A 398 0.01 -10.66 -26.55
N LYS A 399 -0.01 -11.74 -27.35
CA LYS A 399 -0.46 -11.63 -28.74
C LYS A 399 -1.86 -11.05 -28.66
N TYR A 400 -2.07 -9.89 -29.30
CA TYR A 400 -3.39 -9.32 -29.46
C TYR A 400 -4.32 -10.42 -29.94
N LEU A 401 -5.23 -10.86 -29.06
CA LEU A 401 -6.22 -11.85 -29.43
C LEU A 401 -7.19 -11.12 -30.36
N SER A 402 -7.13 -11.44 -31.65
CA SER A 402 -8.13 -10.95 -32.59
C SER A 402 -9.52 -11.26 -32.05
N VAL A 403 -10.27 -10.19 -31.74
CA VAL A 403 -11.63 -10.29 -31.23
C VAL A 403 -12.47 -10.99 -32.30
N ARG A 404 -12.92 -12.21 -32.01
CA ARG A 404 -13.70 -13.02 -32.97
C ARG A 404 -15.11 -12.48 -33.18
N LEU A 405 -15.66 -11.80 -32.17
CA LEU A 405 -17.01 -11.27 -32.13
C LEU A 405 -16.98 -9.93 -31.40
N LEU A 406 -17.21 -8.85 -32.13
CA LEU A 406 -17.41 -7.51 -31.56
C LEU A 406 -18.85 -7.39 -31.04
N PRO A 407 -19.09 -6.53 -30.05
CA PRO A 407 -20.45 -6.27 -29.57
C PRO A 407 -21.28 -5.60 -30.65
N ASP A 408 -22.59 -5.82 -30.59
CA ASP A 408 -23.58 -5.08 -31.37
C ASP A 408 -23.74 -3.67 -30.75
N ASP A 409 -22.85 -2.77 -31.13
CA ASP A 409 -22.69 -1.42 -30.58
C ASP A 409 -22.42 -0.42 -31.71
N PRO A 410 -22.99 0.80 -31.68
CA PRO A 410 -22.72 1.82 -32.69
C PRO A 410 -21.23 2.12 -32.91
N LEU A 411 -20.40 2.03 -31.87
CA LEU A 411 -18.95 2.22 -31.96
C LEU A 411 -18.27 1.17 -32.86
N THR A 412 -18.87 0.01 -33.04
CA THR A 412 -18.37 -1.03 -33.95
C THR A 412 -18.32 -0.54 -35.39
N SER A 413 -19.22 0.37 -35.78
CA SER A 413 -19.26 0.97 -37.12
C SER A 413 -18.14 1.99 -37.38
N ALA A 414 -17.51 2.51 -36.33
CA ALA A 414 -16.43 3.49 -36.42
C ALA A 414 -15.04 2.83 -36.52
N LEU A 415 -14.95 1.51 -36.41
CA LEU A 415 -13.70 0.77 -36.55
C LEU A 415 -13.24 0.75 -38.01
N ASP A 416 -11.95 0.98 -38.23
CA ASP A 416 -11.30 0.86 -39.53
C ASP A 416 -10.34 -0.35 -39.59
N GLY A 417 -9.68 -0.54 -40.73
CA GLY A 417 -8.72 -1.65 -40.90
C GLY A 417 -7.44 -1.55 -40.05
N ARG A 418 -7.20 -0.42 -39.37
CA ARG A 418 -6.05 -0.19 -38.48
C ARG A 418 -6.42 -0.37 -37.01
N SER A 419 -7.71 -0.25 -36.70
CA SER A 419 -8.26 -0.42 -35.36
C SER A 419 -8.00 -1.83 -34.82
N LYS A 420 -7.48 -1.92 -33.60
CA LYS A 420 -7.19 -3.22 -32.94
C LYS A 420 -8.07 -3.46 -31.72
N PRO A 421 -9.40 -3.33 -31.78
CA PRO A 421 -10.24 -3.21 -30.59
C PRO A 421 -10.09 -4.35 -29.58
N ASN A 422 -10.16 -4.02 -28.29
CA ASN A 422 -10.28 -4.99 -27.21
C ASN A 422 -11.73 -5.21 -26.81
N TYR A 423 -12.16 -6.48 -26.82
CA TYR A 423 -13.47 -6.86 -26.30
C TYR A 423 -13.45 -8.25 -25.66
N GLN A 424 -13.98 -8.30 -24.44
CA GLN A 424 -14.44 -9.51 -23.78
C GLN A 424 -15.85 -9.22 -23.23
N PRO A 425 -16.76 -10.21 -23.14
CA PRO A 425 -18.01 -10.01 -22.43
C PRO A 425 -17.78 -9.52 -20.99
N PRO A 426 -18.70 -8.71 -20.43
CA PRO A 426 -18.65 -8.27 -19.04
C PRO A 426 -18.55 -9.46 -18.08
N LYS A 427 -17.63 -9.37 -17.12
CA LYS A 427 -17.50 -10.37 -16.06
C LYS A 427 -18.26 -9.93 -14.81
N ILE A 428 -18.79 -10.90 -14.08
CA ILE A 428 -19.31 -10.68 -12.74
C ILE A 428 -18.16 -10.33 -11.81
N ARG A 429 -18.26 -9.20 -11.11
CA ARG A 429 -17.31 -8.78 -10.08
C ARG A 429 -17.96 -9.00 -8.71
N LEU A 430 -17.40 -9.89 -7.91
CA LEU A 430 -17.91 -10.18 -6.57
C LEU A 430 -17.88 -8.94 -5.68
N ARG A 431 -18.91 -8.77 -4.84
CA ARG A 431 -19.05 -7.62 -3.91
C ARG A 431 -17.86 -7.47 -2.96
N ARG A 432 -17.21 -8.56 -2.58
CA ARG A 432 -15.99 -8.53 -1.77
C ARG A 432 -14.80 -7.89 -2.50
N ASN A 433 -14.79 -7.90 -3.83
CA ASN A 433 -13.71 -7.42 -4.69
C ASN A 433 -13.87 -5.96 -5.17
N TYR A 434 -14.88 -5.23 -4.68
CA TYR A 434 -14.97 -3.79 -4.89
C TYR A 434 -15.63 -3.11 -3.70
N HIS A 435 -15.24 -1.87 -3.40
CA HIS A 435 -15.78 -1.08 -2.30
C HIS A 435 -16.11 0.33 -2.81
N PRO A 436 -17.39 0.67 -3.03
CA PRO A 436 -17.80 2.02 -3.40
C PRO A 436 -17.65 2.96 -2.19
N GLU A 437 -17.30 4.22 -2.43
CA GLU A 437 -17.10 5.22 -1.37
C GLU A 437 -18.38 5.54 -0.59
N TYR A 438 -19.53 5.41 -1.24
CA TYR A 438 -20.86 5.66 -0.68
C TYR A 438 -21.82 4.55 -1.10
N ASP A 439 -22.76 4.21 -0.21
CA ASP A 439 -23.90 3.36 -0.58
C ASP A 439 -25.03 4.16 -1.27
N GLU A 440 -26.03 3.46 -1.82
CA GLU A 440 -27.15 4.09 -2.54
C GLU A 440 -27.93 5.12 -1.70
N ASN A 441 -28.03 4.88 -0.38
CA ASN A 441 -28.73 5.78 0.53
C ASN A 441 -27.89 7.05 0.76
N GLU A 442 -26.59 6.92 0.99
CA GLU A 442 -25.64 8.01 1.17
C GLU A 442 -25.56 8.89 -0.09
N LEU A 443 -25.58 8.27 -1.27
CA LEU A 443 -25.58 8.97 -2.58
C LEU A 443 -26.83 9.84 -2.81
N SER A 444 -27.95 9.44 -2.23
CA SER A 444 -29.22 10.20 -2.27
C SER A 444 -29.25 11.33 -1.24
N SER A 445 -28.43 11.23 -0.20
CA SER A 445 -28.37 12.20 0.89
C SER A 445 -27.41 13.36 0.57
N SER A 446 -27.64 14.53 1.17
CA SER A 446 -26.65 15.63 1.18
C SER A 446 -25.53 15.41 2.21
N MET A 447 -25.36 14.18 2.73
CA MET A 447 -24.39 13.85 3.79
C MET A 447 -23.01 13.49 3.25
N ALA A 448 -22.82 13.48 1.92
CA ALA A 448 -21.53 13.19 1.30
C ALA A 448 -20.47 14.23 1.74
N ARG A 449 -19.52 13.80 2.56
CA ARG A 449 -18.41 14.63 3.05
C ARG A 449 -17.23 14.55 2.07
N ASP A 450 -17.44 15.09 0.87
CA ASP A 450 -16.46 15.08 -0.21
C ASP A 450 -15.39 16.16 -0.03
N PHE A 451 -14.16 15.81 -0.38
CA PHE A 451 -13.05 16.76 -0.49
C PHE A 451 -12.55 16.79 -1.93
N ILE A 452 -12.27 18.00 -2.42
CA ILE A 452 -11.61 18.16 -3.71
C ILE A 452 -10.18 17.64 -3.65
N PHE A 453 -9.63 17.32 -4.81
CA PHE A 453 -8.29 16.79 -4.94
C PHE A 453 -7.22 17.62 -4.20
N ALA A 454 -7.29 18.95 -4.32
CA ALA A 454 -6.34 19.86 -3.68
C ALA A 454 -6.37 19.81 -2.14
N LYS A 455 -7.51 19.44 -1.54
CA LYS A 455 -7.68 19.26 -0.09
C LYS A 455 -7.37 17.84 0.37
N THR A 456 -7.44 16.84 -0.51
CA THR A 456 -7.03 15.45 -0.23
C THR A 456 -5.52 15.28 -0.43
N LYS A 457 -4.78 15.32 0.68
CA LYS A 457 -3.31 15.28 0.72
C LYS A 457 -2.72 13.88 0.56
N TYR A 458 -3.45 12.86 1.01
CA TYR A 458 -3.09 11.46 0.87
C TYR A 458 -4.36 10.64 0.71
N ARG A 459 -4.27 9.52 -0.01
CA ARG A 459 -5.36 8.56 -0.20
C ARG A 459 -4.79 7.16 -0.34
N THR A 460 -5.43 6.21 0.30
CA THR A 460 -5.09 4.80 0.23
C THR A 460 -6.29 3.94 0.62
N TYR A 461 -6.14 2.64 0.45
CA TYR A 461 -7.09 1.65 0.95
C TYR A 461 -6.39 0.71 1.92
N ASN A 462 -6.90 0.66 3.15
CA ASN A 462 -6.51 -0.36 4.10
C ASN A 462 -7.38 -1.59 3.85
N HIS A 463 -6.79 -2.57 3.14
CA HIS A 463 -7.47 -3.79 2.74
C HIS A 463 -7.92 -4.61 3.94
N SER A 464 -7.04 -4.79 4.93
CA SER A 464 -7.32 -5.56 6.15
C SER A 464 -8.52 -4.99 6.93
N ALA A 465 -8.67 -3.66 6.98
CA ALA A 465 -9.78 -2.98 7.65
C ALA A 465 -11.00 -2.69 6.74
N SER A 466 -10.93 -3.06 5.46
CA SER A 466 -11.94 -2.72 4.44
C SER A 466 -12.32 -1.23 4.43
N ALA A 467 -11.32 -0.36 4.42
CA ALA A 467 -11.51 1.08 4.63
C ALA A 467 -10.73 1.97 3.65
N PHE A 468 -11.42 2.95 3.08
CA PHE A 468 -10.81 4.15 2.49
C PHE A 468 -10.12 4.92 3.60
N ILE A 469 -8.91 5.41 3.37
CA ILE A 469 -8.25 6.34 4.28
C ILE A 469 -7.70 7.51 3.48
N ASP A 470 -8.19 8.70 3.78
CA ASP A 470 -7.66 9.94 3.25
C ASP A 470 -7.09 10.81 4.37
N LEU A 471 -5.99 11.51 4.08
CA LEU A 471 -5.57 12.68 4.86
C LEU A 471 -6.10 13.92 4.14
N VAL A 472 -7.01 14.65 4.77
CA VAL A 472 -7.66 15.83 4.19
C VAL A 472 -7.34 17.09 4.98
N ASN A 473 -7.30 18.23 4.29
CA ASN A 473 -7.27 19.54 4.91
C ASN A 473 -8.68 20.13 4.98
N ASP A 474 -9.27 20.12 6.17
CA ASP A 474 -10.63 20.59 6.46
C ASP A 474 -10.63 21.96 7.13
N ASN A 475 -10.21 22.97 6.38
CA ASN A 475 -10.13 24.36 6.82
C ASN A 475 -11.42 25.18 6.53
N SER A 476 -12.53 24.53 6.19
CA SER A 476 -13.79 25.15 5.75
C SER A 476 -14.37 26.14 6.77
N GLU A 477 -14.30 25.81 8.06
CA GLU A 477 -14.80 26.67 9.15
C GLU A 477 -13.82 27.75 9.63
N SER A 478 -12.57 27.69 9.18
CA SER A 478 -11.50 28.53 9.74
C SER A 478 -11.48 29.91 9.08
N LYS A 479 -11.98 30.94 9.81
CA LYS A 479 -11.82 32.36 9.39
C LYS A 479 -10.35 32.76 9.30
N GLN A 480 -9.55 32.18 10.17
CA GLN A 480 -8.08 32.23 10.12
C GLN A 480 -7.67 31.14 9.14
N GLN A 481 -6.89 31.46 8.10
CA GLN A 481 -6.37 30.51 7.11
C GLN A 481 -5.42 29.48 7.75
N ILE A 482 -5.92 28.64 8.66
CA ILE A 482 -5.20 27.62 9.40
C ILE A 482 -5.66 26.28 8.84
N ASP A 483 -4.71 25.48 8.41
CA ASP A 483 -4.97 24.16 7.88
C ASP A 483 -5.27 23.16 9.00
N ARG A 484 -6.29 22.35 8.77
CA ARG A 484 -6.77 21.34 9.72
C ARG A 484 -6.65 19.98 9.08
N LEU A 485 -5.55 19.29 9.35
CA LEU A 485 -5.34 17.94 8.86
C LEU A 485 -6.20 16.95 9.65
N ARG A 486 -7.06 16.23 8.94
CA ARG A 486 -7.96 15.20 9.47
C ARG A 486 -7.85 13.94 8.63
N LEU A 487 -8.00 12.80 9.27
CA LEU A 487 -8.32 11.54 8.62
C LEU A 487 -9.79 11.54 8.21
N ARG A 488 -10.05 11.14 6.97
CA ARG A 488 -11.37 10.78 6.48
C ARG A 488 -11.36 9.30 6.15
N VAL A 489 -12.20 8.53 6.85
CA VAL A 489 -12.29 7.09 6.68
C VAL A 489 -13.70 6.71 6.26
N GLY A 490 -13.81 6.00 5.14
CA GLY A 490 -15.03 5.32 4.73
C GLY A 490 -14.83 3.82 4.79
N SER A 491 -15.49 3.14 5.70
CA SER A 491 -15.34 1.69 5.86
C SER A 491 -16.65 0.97 5.59
N ARG A 492 -16.53 -0.32 5.27
CA ARG A 492 -17.67 -1.22 5.17
C ARG A 492 -17.47 -2.42 6.07
N LYS A 493 -18.56 -3.12 6.34
CA LYS A 493 -18.55 -4.42 7.00
C LYS A 493 -19.48 -5.37 6.25
N ARG A 494 -19.37 -6.67 6.56
CA ARG A 494 -20.33 -7.66 6.10
C ARG A 494 -21.73 -7.30 6.63
N ARG A 495 -22.72 -7.35 5.76
CA ARG A 495 -24.14 -7.19 6.09
C ARG A 495 -24.70 -8.52 6.57
N ASN A 496 -25.80 -8.48 7.32
CA ASN A 496 -26.58 -9.66 7.68
C ASN A 496 -26.82 -10.52 6.41
N PRO A 497 -26.53 -11.84 6.43
CA PRO A 497 -26.81 -12.72 5.30
C PRO A 497 -28.32 -12.90 5.02
N ILE A 498 -29.18 -12.56 5.98
CA ILE A 498 -30.63 -12.60 5.86
C ILE A 498 -31.14 -11.24 5.36
N GLY A 499 -31.85 -11.27 4.23
CA GLY A 499 -32.51 -10.12 3.63
C GLY A 499 -33.76 -9.65 4.40
N GLU A 500 -34.35 -8.57 3.93
CA GLU A 500 -35.59 -8.00 4.51
C GLU A 500 -36.80 -8.92 4.34
N ASP A 501 -36.73 -9.84 3.37
CA ASP A 501 -37.70 -10.91 3.13
C ASP A 501 -37.57 -12.09 4.12
N GLY A 502 -36.56 -12.05 5.00
CA GLY A 502 -36.27 -13.13 5.95
C GLY A 502 -35.56 -14.33 5.32
N LEU A 503 -35.08 -14.23 4.08
CA LEU A 503 -34.39 -15.30 3.36
C LEU A 503 -32.89 -15.00 3.25
N LEU A 504 -32.09 -16.05 3.08
CA LEU A 504 -30.67 -15.90 2.76
C LEU A 504 -30.51 -15.28 1.38
N HIS A 505 -29.53 -14.38 1.23
CA HIS A 505 -29.19 -13.84 -0.07
C HIS A 505 -28.77 -14.97 -1.04
N PRO A 506 -29.35 -15.03 -2.25
CA PRO A 506 -28.98 -16.06 -3.20
C PRO A 506 -27.55 -15.82 -3.72
N PRO A 507 -26.79 -16.89 -3.96
CA PRO A 507 -25.52 -16.80 -4.67
C PRO A 507 -25.77 -16.40 -6.13
N GLU A 508 -24.81 -15.70 -6.71
CA GLU A 508 -24.75 -15.46 -8.14
C GLU A 508 -24.29 -16.73 -8.85
N LEU A 509 -24.85 -16.98 -10.04
CA LEU A 509 -24.53 -18.16 -10.83
C LEU A 509 -23.57 -17.79 -11.96
N ASP A 510 -22.65 -18.70 -12.26
CA ASP A 510 -21.76 -18.56 -13.40
C ASP A 510 -22.45 -18.91 -14.74
N ASN A 511 -21.68 -18.90 -15.83
CA ASN A 511 -22.20 -19.24 -17.17
C ASN A 511 -22.71 -20.69 -17.28
N GLN A 512 -22.27 -21.59 -16.39
CA GLN A 512 -22.71 -22.98 -16.30
C GLN A 512 -23.90 -23.16 -15.34
N LYS A 513 -24.39 -22.07 -14.75
CA LYS A 513 -25.44 -22.02 -13.71
C LYS A 513 -25.02 -22.61 -12.36
N GLU A 514 -23.72 -22.72 -12.11
CA GLU A 514 -23.19 -23.16 -10.82
C GLU A 514 -23.01 -21.96 -9.87
N PRO A 515 -23.24 -22.12 -8.56
CA PRO A 515 -23.12 -21.04 -7.60
C PRO A 515 -21.66 -20.60 -7.45
N ILE A 516 -21.41 -19.31 -7.64
CA ILE A 516 -20.07 -18.73 -7.46
C ILE A 516 -19.79 -18.62 -5.94
N PRO A 517 -18.68 -19.18 -5.43
CA PRO A 517 -18.37 -19.10 -4.00
C PRO A 517 -18.29 -17.65 -3.47
N ASN A 518 -18.90 -17.39 -2.32
CA ASN A 518 -18.96 -16.09 -1.63
C ASN A 518 -19.68 -14.97 -2.40
N SER A 519 -20.44 -15.30 -3.45
CA SER A 519 -21.23 -14.31 -4.21
C SER A 519 -22.52 -13.88 -3.51
N ASP A 520 -22.94 -14.64 -2.51
CA ASP A 520 -24.02 -14.35 -1.56
C ASP A 520 -23.63 -13.28 -0.53
N GLU A 521 -22.33 -13.02 -0.33
CA GLU A 521 -21.85 -11.96 0.57
C GLU A 521 -22.45 -10.58 0.21
N ARG A 522 -22.92 -9.87 1.22
CA ARG A 522 -23.35 -8.47 1.12
C ARG A 522 -22.54 -7.61 2.08
N PHE A 523 -22.40 -6.34 1.73
CA PHE A 523 -21.67 -5.37 2.52
C PHE A 523 -22.54 -4.14 2.73
N GLU A 524 -22.35 -3.47 3.86
CA GLU A 524 -23.00 -2.20 4.18
C GLU A 524 -21.94 -1.17 4.60
N SER A 525 -22.20 0.09 4.24
CA SER A 525 -21.38 1.23 4.64
C SER A 525 -21.45 1.41 6.15
N ARG A 526 -20.33 1.79 6.77
CA ARG A 526 -20.28 2.26 8.17
C ARG A 526 -20.31 3.78 8.26
N GLY A 527 -20.52 4.45 7.12
CA GLY A 527 -20.49 5.89 6.97
C GLY A 527 -19.09 6.47 6.95
N ILE A 528 -18.98 7.69 6.45
CA ILE A 528 -17.74 8.46 6.51
C ILE A 528 -17.50 9.00 7.92
N LYS A 529 -16.36 8.66 8.50
CA LYS A 529 -15.87 9.15 9.80
C LYS A 529 -14.70 10.11 9.59
N LEU A 530 -14.70 11.21 10.35
CA LEU A 530 -13.61 12.19 10.35
C LEU A 530 -12.93 12.20 11.72
N TRP A 531 -11.60 12.21 11.73
CA TRP A 531 -10.81 12.30 12.95
C TRP A 531 -9.60 13.22 12.77
N PRO A 532 -9.25 14.07 13.74
CA PRO A 532 -9.96 14.27 14.99
C PRO A 532 -11.27 15.08 14.77
N PRO A 533 -12.22 15.10 15.72
CA PRO A 533 -13.35 16.03 15.70
C PRO A 533 -12.90 17.51 15.60
N LEU A 534 -13.72 18.40 15.01
CA LEU A 534 -13.36 19.83 14.85
C LEU A 534 -13.17 20.57 16.18
N ASN A 535 -13.84 20.12 17.23
CA ASN A 535 -13.76 20.66 18.59
C ASN A 535 -12.67 19.98 19.46
N SER A 536 -11.75 19.24 18.84
CA SER A 536 -10.69 18.56 19.59
C SER A 536 -9.73 19.52 20.28
N HIS A 537 -9.04 19.01 21.31
CA HIS A 537 -8.11 19.81 22.10
C HIS A 537 -7.05 20.51 21.21
N PRO A 538 -6.76 21.81 21.42
CA PRO A 538 -5.81 22.56 20.59
C PRO A 538 -4.41 21.94 20.50
N GLU A 539 -3.97 21.22 21.55
CA GLU A 539 -2.69 20.50 21.52
C GLU A 539 -2.65 19.33 20.53
N LEU A 540 -3.78 18.65 20.32
CA LEU A 540 -3.89 17.59 19.32
C LEU A 540 -3.92 18.20 17.92
N LEU A 541 -4.71 19.25 17.71
CA LEU A 541 -4.80 19.95 16.43
C LEU A 541 -3.42 20.51 16.00
N SER A 542 -2.70 21.14 16.93
CA SER A 542 -1.33 21.64 16.71
C SER A 542 -0.27 20.55 16.60
N LEU A 543 -0.53 19.32 17.07
CA LEU A 543 0.36 18.18 16.81
C LEU A 543 0.18 17.69 15.37
N LEU A 544 -1.07 17.62 14.90
CA LEU A 544 -1.38 17.09 13.57
C LEU A 544 -1.01 18.06 12.45
N CYS A 545 -1.02 19.35 12.71
CA CYS A 545 -0.55 20.39 11.78
C CYS A 545 0.38 21.39 12.52
N PRO A 546 1.64 21.01 12.83
CA PRO A 546 2.57 21.88 13.54
C PRO A 546 2.86 23.24 12.88
N PRO A 547 2.96 23.37 11.54
CA PRO A 547 3.22 24.67 10.93
C PRO A 547 1.98 25.57 10.82
N GLU A 548 0.81 25.13 11.28
CA GLU A 548 -0.52 25.77 11.14
C GLU A 548 -1.00 25.97 9.69
N ARG A 549 -0.09 26.09 8.73
CA ARG A 549 -0.32 26.08 7.30
C ARG A 549 0.53 25.01 6.66
N CYS A 550 -0.13 23.98 6.14
CA CYS A 550 0.51 22.89 5.44
C CYS A 550 0.59 23.19 3.94
N GLY A 551 1.81 23.15 3.40
CA GLY A 551 2.05 23.19 1.96
C GLY A 551 1.82 21.81 1.35
N ASP A 552 2.87 21.31 0.68
CA ASP A 552 2.91 19.92 0.23
C ASP A 552 2.98 18.96 1.44
N VAL A 553 2.38 17.79 1.27
CA VAL A 553 2.33 16.76 2.31
C VAL A 553 2.75 15.44 1.70
N ASP A 554 3.79 14.84 2.28
CA ASP A 554 4.23 13.49 1.94
C ASP A 554 3.70 12.54 2.99
N ALA A 555 3.05 11.45 2.56
CA ALA A 555 2.38 10.52 3.45
C ALA A 555 2.45 9.09 2.91
N THR A 556 2.41 8.14 3.83
CA THR A 556 2.31 6.71 3.55
C THR A 556 1.68 6.01 4.76
N SER A 557 1.23 4.78 4.58
CA SER A 557 0.64 3.97 5.64
C SER A 557 0.82 2.49 5.37
N ASP A 558 0.73 1.70 6.43
CA ASP A 558 0.55 0.26 6.36
C ASP A 558 -0.81 -0.14 6.97
N GLU A 559 -0.97 -1.39 7.39
CA GLU A 559 -2.23 -1.89 7.93
C GLU A 559 -2.57 -1.33 9.32
N ARG A 560 -1.64 -0.64 10.01
CA ARG A 560 -1.71 -0.26 11.43
C ARG A 560 -1.39 1.20 11.72
N SER A 561 -0.61 1.83 10.86
CA SER A 561 -0.02 3.14 11.11
C SER A 561 -0.05 3.99 9.86
N MET A 562 -0.25 5.29 10.04
CA MET A 562 -0.04 6.30 9.00
C MET A 562 1.09 7.23 9.44
N VAL A 563 2.01 7.52 8.52
CA VAL A 563 3.08 8.49 8.72
C VAL A 563 2.97 9.56 7.65
N TYR A 564 3.05 10.82 8.05
CA TYR A 564 3.08 11.94 7.12
C TYR A 564 3.99 13.07 7.58
N SER A 565 4.44 13.89 6.63
CA SER A 565 5.26 15.06 6.88
C SER A 565 4.69 16.28 6.15
N THR A 566 4.76 17.44 6.79
CA THR A 566 4.12 18.68 6.29
C THR A 566 5.17 19.73 5.94
N ALA A 567 4.98 20.44 4.83
CA ALA A 567 5.67 21.69 4.54
C ALA A 567 4.95 22.87 5.23
N PRO A 568 5.59 24.04 5.46
CA PRO A 568 6.98 24.36 5.18
C PRO A 568 7.95 23.61 6.11
N ALA A 569 9.18 23.48 5.64
CA ALA A 569 10.27 23.08 6.52
C ALA A 569 10.57 24.18 7.54
N THR A 570 11.12 23.78 8.68
CA THR A 570 11.78 24.68 9.64
C THR A 570 12.96 25.40 8.98
N SER A 571 13.53 26.40 9.66
CA SER A 571 14.70 27.14 9.16
C SER A 571 15.90 26.24 8.82
N GLY A 572 15.98 25.03 9.40
CA GLY A 572 17.00 24.03 9.10
C GLY A 572 16.67 23.08 7.94
N GLY A 573 15.62 23.34 7.15
CA GLY A 573 15.23 22.46 6.03
C GLY A 573 14.48 21.18 6.45
N LYS A 574 14.32 20.93 7.75
CA LYS A 574 13.63 19.77 8.30
C LYS A 574 12.13 20.01 8.43
N ARG A 575 11.33 19.02 8.07
CA ARG A 575 9.87 18.99 8.24
C ARG A 575 9.48 18.10 9.42
N PRO A 576 8.41 18.43 10.16
CA PRO A 576 7.87 17.52 11.17
C PRO A 576 7.37 16.23 10.51
N ILE A 577 7.63 15.09 11.15
CA ILE A 577 7.11 13.77 10.77
C ILE A 577 6.14 13.32 11.85
N ILE A 578 4.88 13.10 11.46
CA ILE A 578 3.77 12.76 12.35
C ILE A 578 3.42 11.29 12.11
N LEU A 579 3.26 10.54 13.20
CA LEU A 579 2.76 9.18 13.24
C LEU A 579 1.36 9.17 13.86
N ILE A 580 0.43 8.48 13.21
CA ILE A 580 -0.87 8.09 13.77
C ILE A 580 -0.90 6.56 13.83
N SER A 581 -1.15 6.00 15.01
CA SER A 581 -1.21 4.55 15.18
C SER A 581 -2.61 4.07 15.57
N PHE A 582 -3.07 3.03 14.87
CA PHE A 582 -4.30 2.29 15.13
C PHE A 582 -4.04 0.98 15.89
N ASP A 583 -2.80 0.69 16.28
CA ASP A 583 -2.45 -0.52 17.02
C ASP A 583 -2.29 -0.21 18.52
N PRO A 584 -3.12 -0.80 19.39
CA PRO A 584 -3.03 -0.55 20.83
C PRO A 584 -1.73 -1.08 21.45
N THR A 585 -0.99 -1.95 20.75
CA THR A 585 0.27 -2.53 21.24
C THR A 585 1.49 -1.66 20.94
N ILE A 586 1.34 -0.62 20.09
CA ILE A 586 2.41 0.33 19.79
C ILE A 586 2.39 1.46 20.83
N HIS A 587 3.18 1.28 21.88
CA HIS A 587 3.39 2.28 22.93
C HIS A 587 4.74 2.98 22.78
N LEU A 588 4.80 4.04 21.97
CA LEU A 588 5.96 4.94 22.00
C LEU A 588 6.09 5.55 23.40
N GLY A 589 7.28 5.71 23.95
CA GLY A 589 7.46 6.29 25.31
C GLY A 589 6.94 7.73 25.48
N ASN A 590 6.84 8.18 26.73
CA ASN A 590 6.46 9.55 27.14
C ASN A 590 5.06 10.02 26.69
N VAL A 591 4.11 9.08 26.56
CA VAL A 591 2.76 9.42 26.11
C VAL A 591 1.97 10.16 27.19
N ARG A 592 1.45 11.34 26.85
CA ARG A 592 0.47 12.05 27.68
C ARG A 592 -0.93 11.57 27.32
N ARG A 593 -1.80 11.37 28.30
CA ARG A 593 -3.21 11.15 28.02
C ARG A 593 -3.81 12.47 27.55
N CYS A 594 -4.24 12.53 26.30
CA CYS A 594 -5.00 13.69 25.82
C CYS A 594 -6.45 13.53 26.30
N PRO A 595 -7.08 14.53 26.94
CA PRO A 595 -8.51 14.49 27.23
C PRO A 595 -9.28 14.66 25.91
N VAL A 596 -9.29 13.64 25.07
CA VAL A 596 -10.19 13.59 23.92
C VAL A 596 -11.54 13.14 24.47
N GLN A 597 -12.52 14.03 24.49
CA GLN A 597 -13.91 13.57 24.54
C GLN A 597 -14.16 12.88 23.20
N VAL A 598 -14.42 11.57 23.23
CA VAL A 598 -14.96 10.86 22.07
C VAL A 598 -16.37 11.37 21.84
N VAL A 599 -16.50 12.54 21.21
CA VAL A 599 -17.76 13.02 20.68
C VAL A 599 -17.84 12.46 19.28
N VAL A 600 -18.78 11.53 19.05
CA VAL A 600 -19.17 11.18 17.69
C VAL A 600 -19.81 12.44 17.11
N GLU A 601 -19.11 13.08 16.19
CA GLU A 601 -19.60 14.27 15.53
C GLU A 601 -20.78 13.89 14.62
N GLU A 602 -22.01 14.13 15.09
CA GLU A 602 -23.27 13.95 14.33
C GLU A 602 -23.54 15.08 13.31
N SER A 603 -22.59 15.99 13.05
CA SER A 603 -22.80 17.12 12.14
C SER A 603 -22.88 16.65 10.67
N TYR A 604 -24.08 16.41 10.16
CA TYR A 604 -24.32 15.98 8.78
C TYR A 604 -24.19 17.10 7.72
N LEU A 605 -23.56 18.23 8.06
CA LEU A 605 -23.47 19.34 7.13
C LEU A 605 -22.49 18.99 6.00
N PRO A 606 -22.88 19.16 4.72
CA PRO A 606 -21.97 19.02 3.60
C PRO A 606 -20.84 20.04 3.75
N VAL A 607 -19.59 19.58 3.61
CA VAL A 607 -18.43 20.47 3.53
C VAL A 607 -18.53 21.22 2.21
N GLU A 608 -18.59 22.56 2.26
CA GLU A 608 -18.68 23.36 1.04
C GLU A 608 -17.47 23.08 0.12
N ILE A 609 -17.79 22.69 -1.10
CA ILE A 609 -16.81 22.57 -2.19
C ILE A 609 -16.45 23.98 -2.63
N ASP A 610 -15.41 24.55 -2.02
CA ASP A 610 -14.80 25.76 -2.56
C ASP A 610 -14.19 25.42 -3.94
N ARG A 611 -14.70 26.09 -4.98
CA ARG A 611 -14.25 25.92 -6.37
C ARG A 611 -12.98 26.75 -6.67
N GLY A 612 -12.41 27.40 -5.66
CA GLY A 612 -11.18 28.20 -5.77
C GLY A 612 -9.89 27.38 -5.83
N ASP A 613 -9.03 27.76 -6.78
CA ASP A 613 -7.61 27.42 -6.94
C ASP A 613 -7.23 25.98 -7.35
N THR A 614 -7.45 25.69 -8.64
CA THR A 614 -6.65 24.72 -9.42
C THR A 614 -5.28 25.32 -9.80
N ARG A 615 -4.37 25.49 -8.83
CA ARG A 615 -2.95 25.70 -9.16
C ARG A 615 -2.24 24.34 -9.17
N LEU A 616 -1.96 23.86 -10.38
CA LEU A 616 -1.24 22.62 -10.66
C LEU A 616 0.11 22.60 -9.91
N GLY A 617 0.25 21.66 -8.97
CA GLY A 617 1.52 21.35 -8.34
C GLY A 617 2.49 20.83 -9.39
N LYS A 618 3.54 21.59 -9.68
CA LYS A 618 4.71 21.11 -10.42
C LYS A 618 5.25 19.86 -9.70
N GLY A 619 5.64 18.84 -10.46
CA GLY A 619 5.99 17.50 -9.96
C GLY A 619 6.82 17.52 -8.68
N LYS A 620 6.51 16.59 -7.76
CA LYS A 620 7.15 16.43 -6.45
C LYS A 620 8.66 16.68 -6.54
N ARG A 621 9.11 17.81 -6.01
CA ARG A 621 10.55 18.09 -5.87
C ARG A 621 11.07 17.07 -4.85
N LYS A 622 11.91 16.13 -5.28
CA LYS A 622 12.53 15.15 -4.37
C LYS A 622 13.21 15.92 -3.25
N ALA A 623 12.75 15.71 -2.02
CA ALA A 623 13.41 16.27 -0.86
C ALA A 623 14.76 15.61 -0.69
N SER A 624 15.77 16.41 -0.39
CA SER A 624 17.14 15.98 -0.55
C SER A 624 18.11 16.84 0.23
N THR A 625 19.23 16.25 0.60
CA THR A 625 20.18 16.85 1.53
C THR A 625 21.54 16.98 0.87
N GLU A 626 22.22 18.12 1.10
CA GLU A 626 23.63 18.25 0.76
C GLU A 626 24.46 17.41 1.75
N ILE A 627 25.27 16.48 1.23
CA ILE A 627 26.24 15.77 2.06
C ILE A 627 27.49 16.66 2.17
N GLU A 628 27.75 17.24 3.35
CA GLU A 628 29.02 17.93 3.61
C GLU A 628 30.17 16.91 3.67
N SER A 629 30.98 16.88 2.61
CA SER A 629 32.33 16.33 2.68
C SER A 629 33.22 17.37 3.32
N LYS A 630 33.71 17.15 4.54
CA LYS A 630 34.60 18.09 5.27
C LYS A 630 35.67 18.65 4.32
N LYS A 631 35.52 19.92 3.91
CA LYS A 631 36.60 20.70 3.31
C LYS A 631 37.68 20.87 4.38
N LEU A 632 38.75 20.08 4.31
CA LEU A 632 40.01 20.43 4.96
C LEU A 632 40.56 21.67 4.24
N ALA A 633 40.05 22.85 4.59
CA ALA A 633 40.74 24.09 4.29
C ALA A 633 42.05 24.09 5.11
N PRO A 634 43.21 24.40 4.51
CA PRO A 634 44.45 24.50 5.26
C PRO A 634 44.44 25.81 6.05
N GLY A 635 43.91 25.78 7.27
CA GLY A 635 43.98 26.87 8.24
C GLY A 635 44.40 26.31 9.60
N PRO A 636 45.47 26.83 10.23
CA PRO A 636 45.96 26.30 11.49
C PRO A 636 45.12 26.86 12.64
N MET A 637 43.98 26.25 12.92
CA MET A 637 43.33 26.37 14.22
C MET A 637 43.10 24.96 14.74
N LYS A 638 43.81 24.60 15.82
CA LYS A 638 43.64 23.34 16.56
C LYS A 638 42.13 23.20 16.90
N PRO A 639 41.38 22.26 16.30
CA PRO A 639 40.03 22.01 16.74
C PRO A 639 40.10 21.22 18.07
N PRO A 640 39.13 21.39 18.98
CA PRO A 640 39.06 20.55 20.17
C PRO A 640 38.95 19.08 19.73
N GLU A 641 39.64 18.18 20.43
CA GLU A 641 39.63 16.73 20.25
C GLU A 641 38.21 16.15 20.44
N ARG A 642 37.30 16.41 19.50
CA ARG A 642 36.10 15.60 19.35
C ARG A 642 36.56 14.32 18.66
N LEU A 643 36.48 13.21 19.39
CA LEU A 643 36.66 11.87 18.82
C LEU A 643 35.87 11.79 17.50
N PRO A 644 36.42 11.16 16.44
CA PRO A 644 35.71 11.03 15.18
C PRO A 644 34.38 10.32 15.42
N ILE A 645 33.27 11.01 15.11
CA ILE A 645 31.93 10.42 15.21
C ILE A 645 31.91 9.19 14.30
N PRO A 646 31.58 8.00 14.81
CA PRO A 646 31.56 6.79 14.00
C PRO A 646 30.51 6.91 12.90
N CYS A 647 30.78 6.33 11.73
CA CYS A 647 29.86 6.38 10.59
C CYS A 647 28.52 5.66 10.86
N PHE A 648 28.48 4.82 11.89
CA PHE A 648 27.29 4.17 12.41
C PHE A 648 27.26 4.26 13.92
N ARG A 649 26.08 4.45 14.47
CA ARG A 649 25.82 4.43 15.91
C ARG A 649 24.34 4.17 16.19
N THR A 650 24.07 3.87 17.44
CA THR A 650 22.72 3.83 17.99
C THR A 650 22.54 5.04 18.88
N GLU A 651 21.43 5.76 18.70
CA GLU A 651 21.07 6.93 19.50
C GLU A 651 19.69 6.77 20.10
N GLU A 652 19.36 7.52 21.15
CA GLU A 652 18.00 7.57 21.66
C GLU A 652 17.05 8.11 20.57
N ALA A 653 15.85 7.54 20.48
CA ALA A 653 14.88 7.93 19.46
C ALA A 653 14.43 9.38 19.63
N MET A 654 14.38 10.13 18.52
CA MET A 654 14.14 11.58 18.55
C MET A 654 12.83 11.97 19.25
N TYR A 655 11.77 11.16 19.11
CA TYR A 655 10.48 11.41 19.75
C TYR A 655 10.56 11.48 21.28
N LEU A 656 11.53 10.80 21.91
CA LEU A 656 11.72 10.83 23.36
C LEU A 656 12.17 12.22 23.83
N HIS A 657 12.93 12.92 22.97
CA HIS A 657 13.38 14.30 23.21
C HIS A 657 12.32 15.33 22.81
N ILE A 658 11.60 15.11 21.70
CA ILE A 658 10.50 15.98 21.26
C ILE A 658 9.37 15.98 22.30
N ASN A 659 9.07 14.82 22.90
CA ASN A 659 8.09 14.65 23.98
C ASN A 659 6.68 15.19 23.61
N ARG A 660 6.25 14.94 22.36
CA ARG A 660 4.90 15.26 21.86
C ARG A 660 4.22 14.00 21.35
N SER A 661 3.80 13.16 22.29
CA SER A 661 3.08 11.91 22.04
C SER A 661 1.80 11.87 22.86
N TYR A 662 0.67 11.55 22.24
CA TYR A 662 -0.63 11.45 22.90
C TYR A 662 -1.24 10.06 22.78
N TRP A 663 -1.80 9.60 23.90
CA TRP A 663 -2.62 8.41 24.00
C TRP A 663 -4.06 8.89 24.00
N LEU A 664 -4.86 8.33 23.09
CA LEU A 664 -6.14 8.90 22.71
C LEU A 664 -7.34 8.10 23.27
N ARG A 665 -7.10 6.93 23.89
CA ARG A 665 -8.17 6.01 24.35
C ARG A 665 -8.02 5.61 25.81
#